data_AF-A0A8C8B725-F1
#
_entry.id   AF-A0A8C8B725-F1
#
_cell.length_a   1.000
_cell.length_b   1.000
_cell.length_c   1.000
_cell.angle_alpha   90.00
_cell.angle_beta   90.00
_cell.angle_gamma   90.00
#
_symmetry.space_group_name_H-M   'P 1'
#
loop_
_entity.id
_entity.type
_entity.pdbx_description
1 polymer ?
#
loop_
_entity_poly.entity_id
_entity_poly.type
_entity_poly.pdbx_seq_one_letter_code
_entity_poly.pdbx_strand_id
1 'polypeptide(L)'
;MEILEEKEEEQQREEEPKGLKISDNLQDGDTTVSANDFDWSSIDTSQLPSSYKTNSLKEKKLLHVADHFLWQYTHLCPDRKLLFLHPVNECGMEVWGKFVSTTVRPTLLPYTELYHWDGCASFVSDYLTMEPLKSPITPPSSLYSPTTILKYQRGNCFDFSVLLCSMLIGAGYDAYCVHGYATREMCTLDRTLELCPLQVPKKGMKKSNKYRVKPPPDLQSKFELQQEAKKKAEIEAAQENNEREEEKVMEVEKCKRDPLYGLRVHAWVLVLSGKRDVPETFFINPFTGSSHSTMDEHFLGIESVWNHRNYWVNMQDCRNGCKDLAFDLGDTIRWEIMLSGSHEPLQLLPDAEEDKELSDRDMDGVVSDPNVSCEFETRFPQGRKVILYKKAKLEKWAPYLNGNGLVKRLTVYADSDCAEVVEVKEWFKNREDMLDMREVNKQTQLTTEYFSPGHLLSLKAHTYTSLGPETEHTMEFYSEARVDGLQKRVKNAKEMTEYFVGRDDFLHVRHIEFHKRGKKIHLAGTRTEINSQPIAQIKECFHRNLEKPADEDVAERIFLITENMIHLTYHLKDKYITASKKDFYKETESDRKGNEIFMTPGMWSSEKDKKQLHLYKLLQELTKEEKRLKQQVQQSEAEVLNILKICENEDSAVKLSVSIYNTERNEKRREQHEAVEQDLDYLAPFLIRVGYREKLTKAQALRVRDECLTDLKHRLLDKANIIQARFEQLQKKNQWFQKNRNRLSAEEEDDFLTRYSETTSHIHTLVLRLNREKQTASQKYLALEEKLHQDPRLAEHLAHA
;
A
#
# COMPACT_ATOMS: atom_id res chain seq x y z
N MET A 1 -50.93 64.98 -8.79
CA MET A 1 -52.01 64.00 -8.60
C MET A 1 -51.89 63.05 -9.76
N GLU A 2 -51.16 61.95 -9.56
CA GLU A 2 -51.74 60.65 -9.16
C GLU A 2 -52.08 59.89 -10.46
N ILE A 3 -51.47 58.75 -10.78
CA ILE A 3 -51.41 57.48 -10.02
C ILE A 3 -50.42 56.53 -10.76
N LEU A 4 -49.84 55.59 -9.99
CA LEU A 4 -49.35 54.21 -10.26
C LEU A 4 -49.41 53.72 -11.73
N GLU A 5 -48.51 52.90 -12.28
CA GLU A 5 -47.86 51.68 -11.81
C GLU A 5 -46.94 51.16 -12.96
N GLU A 6 -46.00 50.27 -12.62
CA GLU A 6 -45.35 49.24 -13.48
C GLU A 6 -44.60 49.64 -14.77
N LYS A 7 -43.32 49.19 -14.86
CA LYS A 7 -42.65 48.84 -16.11
C LYS A 7 -41.73 47.64 -15.93
N GLU A 8 -42.15 46.51 -16.51
CA GLU A 8 -41.31 45.44 -17.04
C GLU A 8 -40.51 45.92 -18.28
N GLU A 9 -39.33 45.31 -18.46
CA GLU A 9 -38.70 44.78 -19.69
C GLU A 9 -38.80 45.59 -21.02
N GLU A 10 -37.81 45.72 -21.92
CA GLU A 10 -36.56 45.01 -22.20
C GLU A 10 -35.81 45.78 -23.34
N GLN A 11 -34.55 45.40 -23.58
CA GLN A 11 -33.78 45.44 -24.86
C GLN A 11 -33.12 46.75 -25.37
N GLN A 12 -31.77 46.73 -25.45
CA GLN A 12 -30.91 46.64 -26.67
C GLN A 12 -29.45 46.95 -26.27
N ARG A 13 -28.47 46.02 -26.27
CA ARG A 13 -27.72 45.35 -27.37
C ARG A 13 -26.49 46.16 -27.83
N GLU A 14 -25.29 45.56 -27.73
CA GLU A 14 -24.05 45.69 -28.55
C GLU A 14 -22.84 45.21 -27.70
N GLU A 15 -21.76 44.57 -28.14
CA GLU A 15 -21.39 43.67 -29.25
C GLU A 15 -20.03 43.03 -28.83
N GLU A 16 -19.73 41.80 -29.24
CA GLU A 16 -18.51 41.03 -28.86
C GLU A 16 -17.18 41.60 -29.40
N PRO A 17 -16.04 41.10 -28.90
CA PRO A 17 -15.20 40.34 -29.83
C PRO A 17 -14.69 38.99 -29.29
N LYS A 18 -14.58 38.05 -30.24
CA LYS A 18 -14.23 36.63 -30.10
C LYS A 18 -12.77 36.35 -29.73
N GLY A 19 -12.55 35.35 -28.87
CA GLY A 19 -11.28 34.68 -28.62
C GLY A 19 -11.48 33.17 -28.42
N LEU A 20 -10.60 32.37 -29.02
CA LEU A 20 -10.66 30.93 -29.28
C LEU A 20 -11.07 30.00 -28.12
N LYS A 21 -11.93 29.02 -28.44
CA LYS A 21 -12.27 27.85 -27.62
C LYS A 21 -11.12 26.83 -27.64
N ILE A 22 -10.67 26.41 -26.45
CA ILE A 22 -10.09 25.08 -26.22
C ILE A 22 -11.06 24.37 -25.27
N SER A 23 -11.53 23.20 -25.68
CA SER A 23 -12.57 22.42 -25.02
C SER A 23 -12.02 21.63 -23.84
N ASP A 24 -12.26 22.10 -22.62
CA ASP A 24 -12.18 21.29 -21.41
C ASP A 24 -13.55 20.64 -21.16
N ASN A 25 -13.69 19.39 -21.62
CA ASN A 25 -14.76 18.51 -21.17
C ASN A 25 -14.26 17.75 -19.94
N LEU A 26 -14.41 18.36 -18.77
CA LEU A 26 -14.50 17.66 -17.49
C LEU A 26 -15.89 17.96 -16.93
N GLN A 27 -16.85 17.07 -17.21
CA GLN A 27 -18.09 17.02 -16.46
C GLN A 27 -17.77 16.47 -15.07
N ASP A 28 -17.36 17.34 -14.15
CA ASP A 28 -17.59 17.11 -12.73
C ASP A 28 -19.08 17.37 -12.50
N GLY A 29 -19.85 16.29 -12.56
CA GLY A 29 -21.20 16.26 -12.03
C GLY A 29 -21.10 16.34 -10.52
N ASP A 30 -21.14 17.55 -9.99
CA ASP A 30 -21.24 17.85 -8.56
C ASP A 30 -22.61 17.35 -8.06
N THR A 31 -22.67 16.05 -7.83
CA THR A 31 -23.82 15.40 -7.22
C THR A 31 -23.64 15.59 -5.73
N THR A 32 -24.19 16.68 -5.20
CA THR A 32 -24.56 16.75 -3.78
C THR A 32 -25.39 15.52 -3.47
N VAL A 33 -24.77 14.53 -2.82
CA VAL A 33 -25.42 13.29 -2.39
C VAL A 33 -26.38 13.69 -1.27
N SER A 34 -27.65 13.94 -1.62
CA SER A 34 -28.72 13.86 -0.63
C SER A 34 -28.71 12.43 -0.11
N ALA A 35 -28.48 12.25 1.18
CA ALA A 35 -28.62 10.95 1.83
C ALA A 35 -30.06 10.47 1.61
N ASN A 36 -30.24 9.48 0.75
CA ASN A 36 -31.46 8.68 0.75
C ASN A 36 -31.46 7.93 2.09
N ASP A 37 -32.30 8.35 3.02
CA ASP A 37 -32.51 7.67 4.30
C ASP A 37 -32.90 6.22 4.02
N PHE A 38 -32.01 5.29 4.38
CA PHE A 38 -32.25 3.87 4.22
C PHE A 38 -33.23 3.40 5.30
N ASP A 39 -34.34 2.82 4.88
CA ASP A 39 -35.35 2.34 5.81
C ASP A 39 -35.05 0.91 6.26
N TRP A 40 -34.58 0.77 7.50
CA TRP A 40 -34.35 -0.51 8.16
C TRP A 40 -35.61 -1.38 8.30
N SER A 41 -36.81 -0.84 8.10
CA SER A 41 -38.05 -1.65 8.07
C SER A 41 -38.17 -2.51 6.80
N SER A 42 -37.40 -2.20 5.76
CA SER A 42 -37.45 -2.87 4.44
C SER A 42 -36.48 -4.06 4.29
N ILE A 43 -35.84 -4.52 5.38
CA ILE A 43 -34.88 -5.63 5.35
C ILE A 43 -35.56 -6.93 4.88
N ASP A 44 -34.94 -7.60 3.91
CA ASP A 44 -35.36 -8.94 3.51
C ASP A 44 -34.92 -9.98 4.55
N THR A 45 -35.86 -10.39 5.40
CA THR A 45 -35.67 -11.40 6.45
C THR A 45 -35.98 -12.83 5.98
N SER A 46 -36.38 -13.03 4.71
CA SER A 46 -36.78 -14.35 4.21
C SER A 46 -35.63 -15.35 4.22
N GLN A 47 -34.42 -14.89 3.88
CA GLN A 47 -33.19 -15.69 3.77
C GLN A 47 -32.51 -15.98 5.12
N LEU A 48 -32.97 -15.37 6.21
CA LEU A 48 -32.34 -15.54 7.52
C LEU A 48 -32.73 -16.88 8.19
N PRO A 49 -31.79 -17.56 8.88
CA PRO A 49 -32.07 -18.81 9.58
C PRO A 49 -33.19 -18.68 10.64
N SER A 50 -33.86 -19.80 10.93
CA SER A 50 -34.96 -19.85 11.93
C SER A 50 -34.53 -19.42 13.34
N SER A 51 -33.24 -19.53 13.68
CA SER A 51 -32.66 -19.06 14.94
C SER A 51 -32.78 -17.55 15.16
N TYR A 52 -32.96 -16.78 14.09
CA TYR A 52 -33.19 -15.33 14.14
C TYR A 52 -34.67 -14.99 14.39
N LYS A 53 -35.58 -15.91 14.05
CA LYS A 53 -37.03 -15.73 14.13
C LYS A 53 -37.63 -16.36 15.39
N THR A 54 -36.89 -17.22 16.07
CA THR A 54 -37.37 -17.98 17.23
C THR A 54 -36.31 -18.05 18.33
N ASN A 55 -36.76 -18.09 19.58
CA ASN A 55 -35.90 -18.34 20.74
C ASN A 55 -36.00 -19.82 21.14
N SER A 56 -34.85 -20.47 21.25
CA SER A 56 -34.67 -21.80 21.82
C SER A 56 -35.09 -21.83 23.29
N LEU A 57 -35.30 -23.03 23.85
CA LEU A 57 -35.64 -23.19 25.27
C LEU A 57 -34.54 -22.62 26.19
N LYS A 58 -33.26 -22.77 25.78
CA LYS A 58 -32.10 -22.22 26.51
C LYS A 58 -32.11 -20.69 26.47
N GLU A 59 -32.34 -20.08 25.31
CA GLU A 59 -32.44 -18.62 25.17
C GLU A 59 -33.62 -18.05 25.97
N LYS A 60 -34.77 -18.72 26.00
CA LYS A 60 -35.92 -18.29 26.82
C LYS A 60 -35.59 -18.29 28.32
N LYS A 61 -34.88 -19.31 28.81
CA LYS A 61 -34.39 -19.32 30.20
C LYS A 61 -33.42 -18.19 30.48
N LEU A 62 -32.48 -17.95 29.54
CA LEU A 62 -31.50 -16.87 29.64
C LEU A 62 -32.17 -15.49 29.71
N LEU A 63 -33.20 -15.25 28.90
CA LEU A 63 -33.98 -14.02 28.92
C LEU A 63 -34.73 -13.85 30.24
N HIS A 64 -35.28 -14.92 30.82
CA HIS A 64 -35.90 -14.84 32.14
C HIS A 64 -34.90 -14.47 33.25
N VAL A 65 -33.67 -15.01 33.18
CA VAL A 65 -32.58 -14.62 34.08
C VAL A 65 -32.20 -13.15 33.86
N ALA A 66 -32.14 -12.70 32.61
CA ALA A 66 -31.83 -11.31 32.26
C ALA A 66 -32.88 -10.34 32.81
N ASP A 67 -34.17 -10.66 32.67
CA ASP A 67 -35.28 -9.88 33.24
C ASP A 67 -35.18 -9.80 34.76
N HIS A 68 -34.96 -10.93 35.42
CA HIS A 68 -34.83 -10.96 36.88
C HIS A 68 -33.65 -10.10 37.35
N PHE A 69 -32.50 -10.21 36.65
CA PHE A 69 -31.32 -9.40 36.92
C PHE A 69 -31.59 -7.90 36.70
N LEU A 70 -32.29 -7.53 35.62
CA LEU A 70 -32.68 -6.15 35.35
C LEU A 70 -33.61 -5.59 36.44
N TRP A 71 -34.56 -6.39 36.90
CA TRP A 71 -35.47 -6.02 38.00
C TRP A 71 -34.71 -5.77 39.30
N GLN A 72 -33.79 -6.68 39.66
CA GLN A 72 -32.94 -6.51 40.84
C GLN A 72 -32.05 -5.28 40.73
N TYR A 73 -31.41 -5.08 39.58
CA TYR A 73 -30.57 -3.92 39.31
C TYR A 73 -31.35 -2.61 39.42
N THR A 74 -32.54 -2.54 38.83
CA THR A 74 -33.40 -1.34 38.87
C THR A 74 -33.85 -1.03 40.32
N HIS A 75 -34.05 -2.05 41.14
CA HIS A 75 -34.39 -1.87 42.55
C HIS A 75 -33.20 -1.39 43.40
N LEU A 76 -32.00 -1.93 43.14
CA LEU A 76 -30.78 -1.59 43.88
C LEU A 76 -30.18 -0.24 43.45
N CYS A 77 -30.33 0.13 42.17
CA CYS A 77 -29.75 1.32 41.56
C CYS A 77 -30.83 2.17 40.84
N PRO A 78 -31.80 2.75 41.57
CA PRO A 78 -32.94 3.45 40.96
C PRO A 78 -32.55 4.71 40.17
N ASP A 79 -31.42 5.34 40.50
CA ASP A 79 -30.94 6.56 39.85
C ASP A 79 -30.11 6.29 38.57
N ARG A 80 -29.81 5.02 38.26
CA ARG A 80 -29.04 4.63 37.06
C ARG A 80 -29.96 4.31 35.88
N LYS A 81 -29.45 4.48 34.65
CA LYS A 81 -30.17 4.09 33.44
C LYS A 81 -30.34 2.56 33.36
N LEU A 82 -31.40 2.13 32.67
CA LEU A 82 -31.68 0.71 32.41
C LEU A 82 -30.57 0.07 31.57
N LEU A 83 -30.28 -1.19 31.87
CA LEU A 83 -29.24 -1.97 31.19
C LEU A 83 -29.67 -2.38 29.77
N PHE A 84 -28.71 -2.43 28.86
CA PHE A 84 -28.90 -2.87 27.49
C PHE A 84 -28.69 -4.39 27.38
N LEU A 85 -29.76 -5.17 27.65
CA LEU A 85 -29.66 -6.64 27.79
C LEU A 85 -30.25 -7.44 26.62
N HIS A 86 -31.46 -7.10 26.15
CA HIS A 86 -32.13 -7.89 25.11
C HIS A 86 -32.92 -7.03 24.09
N PRO A 87 -32.23 -6.24 23.25
CA PRO A 87 -32.84 -5.44 22.19
C PRO A 87 -33.58 -6.31 21.14
N VAL A 88 -34.45 -5.67 20.37
CA VAL A 88 -35.15 -6.30 19.25
C VAL A 88 -34.19 -6.52 18.08
N ASN A 89 -34.28 -7.64 17.37
CA ASN A 89 -33.44 -7.89 16.19
C ASN A 89 -34.15 -7.51 14.87
N GLU A 90 -33.51 -7.74 13.73
CA GLU A 90 -34.06 -7.48 12.38
C GLU A 90 -35.40 -8.17 12.09
N CYS A 91 -35.73 -9.26 12.79
CA CYS A 91 -36.97 -9.99 12.59
C CYS A 91 -38.14 -9.45 13.43
N GLY A 92 -37.95 -8.37 14.18
CA GLY A 92 -39.03 -7.73 14.93
C GLY A 92 -39.63 -8.63 16.01
N MET A 93 -38.80 -9.39 16.74
CA MET A 93 -39.32 -10.18 17.88
C MET A 93 -39.78 -9.26 19.02
N GLU A 94 -41.05 -8.86 18.97
CA GLU A 94 -41.66 -7.86 19.86
C GLU A 94 -41.84 -8.34 21.31
N VAL A 95 -41.95 -9.66 21.56
CA VAL A 95 -42.29 -10.17 22.89
C VAL A 95 -41.04 -10.48 23.73
N TRP A 96 -39.96 -10.93 23.10
CA TRP A 96 -38.72 -11.36 23.77
C TRP A 96 -37.56 -11.14 22.79
N GLY A 97 -36.85 -10.02 22.90
CA GLY A 97 -35.68 -9.70 22.08
C GLY A 97 -34.56 -10.75 22.20
N LYS A 98 -33.39 -10.47 21.62
CA LYS A 98 -32.22 -11.37 21.72
C LYS A 98 -31.25 -10.84 22.75
N PHE A 99 -30.78 -11.73 23.64
CA PHE A 99 -29.77 -11.36 24.62
C PHE A 99 -28.47 -10.91 23.92
N VAL A 100 -27.89 -9.78 24.32
CA VAL A 100 -26.76 -9.15 23.61
C VAL A 100 -25.53 -10.05 23.50
N SER A 101 -25.25 -10.95 24.45
CA SER A 101 -24.15 -11.89 24.31
C SER A 101 -24.38 -12.94 23.22
N THR A 102 -25.64 -13.23 22.87
CA THR A 102 -25.96 -14.20 21.79
C THR A 102 -25.81 -13.61 20.38
N THR A 103 -25.71 -12.29 20.26
CA THR A 103 -25.45 -11.62 18.98
C THR A 103 -23.95 -11.58 18.64
N VAL A 104 -23.08 -11.65 19.66
CA VAL A 104 -21.63 -11.78 19.49
C VAL A 104 -21.30 -13.24 19.15
N ARG A 105 -20.90 -13.49 17.91
CA ARG A 105 -20.57 -14.84 17.42
C ARG A 105 -19.10 -14.92 17.01
N PRO A 106 -18.25 -15.64 17.76
CA PRO A 106 -16.84 -15.82 17.40
C PRO A 106 -16.72 -16.30 15.95
N THR A 107 -16.14 -15.47 15.08
CA THR A 107 -16.05 -15.75 13.63
C THR A 107 -14.62 -15.55 13.16
N LEU A 108 -14.01 -16.59 12.59
CA LEU A 108 -12.66 -16.52 12.02
C LEU A 108 -12.74 -16.57 10.49
N LEU A 109 -12.25 -15.53 9.83
CA LEU A 109 -12.23 -15.44 8.36
C LEU A 109 -10.92 -16.01 7.79
N PRO A 110 -10.90 -16.51 6.54
CA PRO A 110 -9.70 -17.15 5.95
C PRO A 110 -8.59 -16.16 5.54
N TYR A 111 -8.71 -14.88 5.88
CA TYR A 111 -7.76 -13.83 5.52
C TYR A 111 -6.77 -13.59 6.65
N THR A 112 -5.48 -13.77 6.36
CA THR A 112 -4.39 -13.56 7.35
C THR A 112 -4.33 -12.13 7.87
N GLU A 113 -4.68 -11.14 7.04
CA GLU A 113 -4.78 -9.73 7.47
C GLU A 113 -5.76 -9.53 8.63
N LEU A 114 -6.78 -10.38 8.75
CA LEU A 114 -7.82 -10.31 9.79
C LEU A 114 -7.46 -11.12 11.04
N TYR A 115 -6.24 -11.65 11.15
CA TYR A 115 -5.78 -12.30 12.38
C TYR A 115 -5.17 -11.31 13.37
N HIS A 116 -4.83 -10.11 12.90
CA HIS A 116 -4.36 -9.02 13.72
C HIS A 116 -5.50 -8.05 14.05
N TRP A 117 -5.48 -7.49 15.26
CA TRP A 117 -6.56 -6.63 15.73
C TRP A 117 -6.72 -5.36 14.89
N ASP A 118 -5.61 -4.80 14.39
CA ASP A 118 -5.56 -3.60 13.56
C ASP A 118 -6.15 -3.86 12.17
N GLY A 119 -5.88 -5.04 11.60
CA GLY A 119 -6.49 -5.48 10.35
C GLY A 119 -8.00 -5.66 10.47
N CYS A 120 -8.49 -6.32 11.54
CA CYS A 120 -9.92 -6.43 11.84
C CYS A 120 -10.59 -5.07 12.00
N ALA A 121 -10.01 -4.19 12.82
CA ALA A 121 -10.54 -2.88 13.12
C ALA A 121 -10.56 -1.98 11.87
N SER A 122 -9.49 -2.00 11.08
CA SER A 122 -9.43 -1.29 9.78
C SER A 122 -10.47 -1.84 8.80
N PHE A 123 -10.66 -3.15 8.73
CA PHE A 123 -11.66 -3.76 7.86
C PHE A 123 -13.08 -3.32 8.23
N VAL A 124 -13.50 -3.48 9.48
CA VAL A 124 -14.84 -3.08 9.94
C VAL A 124 -15.09 -1.59 9.70
N SER A 125 -14.11 -0.75 10.04
CA SER A 125 -14.24 0.70 9.86
C SER A 125 -14.35 1.08 8.38
N ASP A 126 -13.57 0.47 7.48
CA ASP A 126 -13.58 0.77 6.05
C ASP A 126 -14.80 0.17 5.33
N TYR A 127 -15.24 -1.02 5.75
CA TYR A 127 -16.33 -1.79 5.12
C TYR A 127 -17.73 -1.28 5.46
N LEU A 128 -17.93 -0.70 6.64
CA LEU A 128 -19.24 -0.21 7.06
C LEU A 128 -19.38 1.32 6.92
N THR A 129 -20.58 1.76 6.55
CA THR A 129 -20.98 3.18 6.68
C THR A 129 -21.58 3.40 8.06
N MET A 130 -21.10 4.42 8.76
CA MET A 130 -21.64 4.81 10.06
C MET A 130 -23.01 5.48 9.89
N GLU A 131 -23.98 5.02 10.66
CA GLU A 131 -25.26 5.70 10.86
C GLU A 131 -25.40 6.16 12.32
N PRO A 132 -25.78 7.42 12.56
CA PRO A 132 -25.95 7.92 13.92
C PRO A 132 -27.14 7.26 14.62
N LEU A 133 -27.10 7.21 15.94
CA LEU A 133 -28.25 6.77 16.74
C LEU A 133 -29.42 7.74 16.53
N LYS A 134 -30.65 7.20 16.42
CA LYS A 134 -31.89 8.00 16.33
C LYS A 134 -32.00 9.05 17.44
N SER A 135 -31.55 8.68 18.65
CA SER A 135 -31.39 9.58 19.79
C SER A 135 -29.98 9.39 20.35
N PRO A 136 -29.20 10.47 20.52
CA PRO A 136 -27.82 10.37 20.97
C PRO A 136 -27.70 10.01 22.45
N ILE A 137 -28.76 10.11 23.25
CA ILE A 137 -28.73 9.95 24.71
C ILE A 137 -29.27 8.60 25.22
N THR A 138 -29.77 7.77 24.30
CA THR A 138 -30.38 6.48 24.59
C THR A 138 -29.78 5.39 23.70
N PRO A 139 -29.56 4.17 24.23
CA PRO A 139 -29.14 3.04 23.41
C PRO A 139 -30.18 2.73 22.31
N PRO A 140 -29.79 2.07 21.21
CA PRO A 140 -30.70 1.74 20.13
C PRO A 140 -31.78 0.75 20.58
N SER A 141 -33.01 0.88 20.07
CA SER A 141 -34.10 -0.07 20.37
C SER A 141 -33.87 -1.44 19.75
N SER A 142 -33.10 -1.47 18.66
CA SER A 142 -32.83 -2.66 17.87
C SER A 142 -31.33 -2.88 17.72
N LEU A 143 -30.89 -4.13 17.75
CA LEU A 143 -29.52 -4.54 17.50
C LEU A 143 -29.50 -5.57 16.38
N TYR A 144 -28.82 -5.23 15.30
CA TYR A 144 -28.77 -6.07 14.11
C TYR A 144 -27.65 -7.09 14.20
N SER A 145 -27.86 -8.25 13.62
CA SER A 145 -26.82 -9.28 13.61
C SER A 145 -25.63 -8.93 12.71
N PRO A 146 -24.43 -9.48 13.01
CA PRO A 146 -23.27 -9.36 12.12
C PRO A 146 -23.57 -9.74 10.65
N THR A 147 -24.41 -10.76 10.43
CA THR A 147 -24.81 -11.22 9.09
C THR A 147 -25.58 -10.15 8.32
N THR A 148 -26.53 -9.48 8.98
CA THR A 148 -27.32 -8.41 8.36
C THR A 148 -26.47 -7.17 8.11
N ILE A 149 -25.62 -6.80 9.06
CA ILE A 149 -24.72 -5.65 8.96
C ILE A 149 -23.71 -5.83 7.81
N LEU A 150 -23.16 -7.04 7.64
CA LEU A 150 -22.25 -7.34 6.53
C LEU A 150 -22.93 -7.24 5.16
N LYS A 151 -24.19 -7.69 5.06
CA LYS A 151 -24.98 -7.65 3.81
C LYS A 151 -25.33 -6.23 3.38
N TYR A 152 -25.74 -5.37 4.31
CA TYR A 152 -26.18 -4.00 4.01
C TYR A 152 -25.06 -2.95 4.11
N GLN A 153 -23.92 -3.30 4.72
CA GLN A 153 -22.73 -2.46 4.87
C GLN A 153 -22.97 -1.12 5.59
N ARG A 154 -23.93 -1.09 6.52
CA ARG A 154 -24.33 0.10 7.29
C ARG A 154 -24.67 -0.32 8.72
N GLY A 155 -24.47 0.58 9.68
CA GLY A 155 -24.84 0.33 11.07
C GLY A 155 -24.44 1.45 12.03
N ASN A 156 -24.91 1.35 13.27
CA ASN A 156 -24.54 2.27 14.35
C ASN A 156 -23.36 1.75 15.19
N CYS A 157 -22.94 2.51 16.20
CA CYS A 157 -21.79 2.15 17.04
C CYS A 157 -21.90 0.78 17.74
N PHE A 158 -23.11 0.32 18.08
CA PHE A 158 -23.31 -1.01 18.69
C PHE A 158 -23.14 -2.11 17.66
N ASP A 159 -23.72 -1.94 16.47
CA ASP A 159 -23.60 -2.89 15.36
C ASP A 159 -22.13 -3.10 14.96
N PHE A 160 -21.40 -1.98 14.84
CA PHE A 160 -19.96 -1.94 14.58
C PHE A 160 -19.16 -2.67 15.67
N SER A 161 -19.46 -2.42 16.94
CA SER A 161 -18.77 -3.04 18.08
C SER A 161 -19.02 -4.54 18.15
N VAL A 162 -20.26 -4.99 17.91
CA VAL A 162 -20.62 -6.42 17.93
C VAL A 162 -19.95 -7.17 16.80
N LEU A 163 -19.92 -6.61 15.58
CA LEU A 163 -19.20 -7.21 14.46
C LEU A 163 -17.70 -7.31 14.74
N LEU A 164 -17.07 -6.22 15.17
CA LEU A 164 -15.64 -6.19 15.47
C LEU A 164 -15.27 -7.15 16.61
N CYS A 165 -16.03 -7.15 17.69
CA CYS A 165 -15.82 -8.05 18.83
C CYS A 165 -15.96 -9.52 18.40
N SER A 166 -16.96 -9.85 17.57
CA SER A 166 -17.15 -11.18 17.00
C SER A 166 -15.94 -11.68 16.21
N MET A 167 -15.34 -10.81 15.38
CA MET A 167 -14.14 -11.14 14.60
C MET A 167 -12.89 -11.28 15.48
N LEU A 168 -12.69 -10.38 16.45
CA LEU A 168 -11.56 -10.41 17.36
C LEU A 168 -11.56 -11.65 18.25
N ILE A 169 -12.72 -12.03 18.80
CA ILE A 169 -12.86 -13.26 19.59
C ILE A 169 -12.62 -14.49 18.71
N GLY A 170 -13.12 -14.49 17.46
CA GLY A 170 -12.83 -15.56 16.50
C GLY A 170 -11.34 -15.70 16.19
N ALA A 171 -10.61 -14.58 16.12
CA ALA A 171 -9.16 -14.55 16.03
C ALA A 171 -8.46 -14.92 17.35
N GLY A 172 -9.16 -15.08 18.48
CA GLY A 172 -8.60 -15.50 19.76
C GLY A 172 -8.15 -14.37 20.69
N TYR A 173 -8.54 -13.12 20.42
CA TYR A 173 -8.35 -12.02 21.36
C TYR A 173 -9.39 -12.08 22.49
N ASP A 174 -9.00 -11.55 23.66
CA ASP A 174 -9.92 -11.36 24.78
C ASP A 174 -10.67 -10.03 24.63
N ALA A 175 -11.71 -10.03 23.78
CA ALA A 175 -12.42 -8.82 23.39
C ALA A 175 -13.85 -8.76 23.96
N TYR A 176 -14.30 -7.55 24.26
CA TYR A 176 -15.60 -7.23 24.85
C TYR A 176 -16.22 -6.04 24.12
N CYS A 177 -17.52 -6.08 23.89
CA CYS A 177 -18.30 -4.90 23.55
C CYS A 177 -18.48 -4.06 24.81
N VAL A 178 -18.27 -2.75 24.69
CA VAL A 178 -18.42 -1.77 25.76
C VAL A 178 -19.60 -0.89 25.42
N HIS A 179 -20.47 -0.64 26.40
CA HIS A 179 -21.53 0.35 26.34
C HIS A 179 -21.27 1.41 27.41
N GLY A 180 -21.26 2.67 27.00
CA GLY A 180 -20.97 3.78 27.89
C GLY A 180 -21.17 5.14 27.21
N TYR A 181 -20.39 6.12 27.66
CA TYR A 181 -20.49 7.50 27.21
C TYR A 181 -19.19 7.96 26.56
N ALA A 182 -19.30 8.73 25.48
CA ALA A 182 -18.16 9.29 24.77
C ALA A 182 -18.40 10.75 24.37
N THR A 183 -17.35 11.44 23.95
CA THR A 183 -17.47 12.81 23.44
C THR A 183 -18.23 12.85 22.12
N ARG A 184 -18.71 14.04 21.75
CA ARG A 184 -19.46 14.24 20.51
C ARG A 184 -18.67 13.76 19.30
N GLU A 185 -17.38 14.07 19.24
CA GLU A 185 -16.49 13.76 18.12
C GLU A 185 -16.42 12.24 17.88
N MET A 186 -16.32 11.44 18.95
CA MET A 186 -16.36 9.97 18.87
C MET A 186 -17.73 9.46 18.39
N CYS A 187 -18.81 10.01 18.92
CA CYS A 187 -20.17 9.58 18.57
C CYS A 187 -20.57 9.93 17.14
N THR A 188 -20.11 11.06 16.60
CA THR A 188 -20.49 11.56 15.27
C THR A 188 -19.44 11.26 14.19
N LEU A 189 -18.32 10.63 14.54
CA LEU A 189 -17.18 10.40 13.63
C LEU A 189 -16.65 11.69 13.00
N ASP A 190 -16.71 12.81 13.73
CA ASP A 190 -16.23 14.10 13.23
C ASP A 190 -14.72 14.22 13.44
N ARG A 191 -13.97 14.20 12.34
CA ARG A 191 -12.50 14.32 12.34
C ARG A 191 -11.99 15.64 11.77
N THR A 192 -12.89 16.59 11.51
CA THR A 192 -12.54 17.87 10.87
C THR A 192 -11.55 18.71 11.68
N LEU A 193 -11.44 18.46 12.99
CA LEU A 193 -10.47 19.12 13.87
C LEU A 193 -9.20 18.30 14.11
N GLU A 194 -9.16 17.04 13.66
CA GLU A 194 -8.02 16.15 13.83
C GLU A 194 -7.03 16.32 12.66
N LEU A 195 -5.73 16.28 12.96
CA LEU A 195 -4.70 16.23 11.91
C LEU A 195 -4.71 14.85 11.25
N CYS A 196 -4.53 14.82 9.93
CA CYS A 196 -4.48 13.56 9.21
C CYS A 196 -3.24 12.74 9.66
N PRO A 197 -3.39 11.47 10.08
CA PRO A 197 -2.27 10.63 10.51
C PRO A 197 -1.16 10.47 9.45
N LEU A 198 -1.50 10.61 8.17
CA LEU A 198 -0.56 10.52 7.05
C LEU A 198 0.31 11.77 6.86
N GLN A 199 -0.03 12.89 7.50
CA GLN A 199 0.79 14.10 7.51
C GLN A 199 1.87 14.10 8.59
N VAL A 200 1.71 13.26 9.63
CA VAL A 200 2.65 13.27 10.76
C VAL A 200 3.98 12.66 10.31
N PRO A 201 5.10 13.41 10.33
CA PRO A 201 6.39 12.86 9.97
C PRO A 201 6.75 11.73 10.94
N LYS A 202 7.02 10.53 10.40
CA LYS A 202 7.56 9.42 11.19
C LYS A 202 8.85 9.91 11.86
N LYS A 203 8.82 10.13 13.18
CA LYS A 203 9.98 10.55 13.96
C LYS A 203 11.04 9.45 13.91
N GLY A 204 11.93 9.51 12.92
CA GLY A 204 13.12 8.68 12.86
C GLY A 204 13.96 8.92 14.10
N MET A 205 14.20 7.88 14.88
CA MET A 205 15.16 7.89 15.99
C MET A 205 16.52 8.36 15.48
N LYS A 206 16.88 9.60 15.77
CA LYS A 206 18.23 10.13 15.55
C LYS A 206 19.17 9.38 16.51
N LYS A 207 19.93 8.42 15.98
CA LYS A 207 21.07 7.83 16.71
C LYS A 207 22.07 8.94 16.98
N SER A 208 22.31 9.24 18.26
CA SER A 208 23.31 10.20 18.70
C SER A 208 24.71 9.63 18.43
N ASN A 209 25.35 10.04 17.35
CA ASN A 209 26.75 9.67 17.10
C ASN A 209 27.67 10.38 18.13
N LYS A 210 28.33 9.58 18.97
CA LYS A 210 29.15 9.97 20.14
C LYS A 210 30.51 10.60 19.77
N TYR A 211 30.83 10.72 18.48
CA TYR A 211 32.07 11.33 18.00
C TYR A 211 31.77 12.33 16.89
N ARG A 212 32.01 13.62 17.17
CA ARG A 212 31.84 14.73 16.23
C ARG A 212 33.23 15.19 15.80
N VAL A 213 33.64 14.83 14.59
CA VAL A 213 34.83 15.41 13.96
C VAL A 213 34.56 16.91 13.75
N LYS A 214 35.50 17.79 14.16
CA LYS A 214 35.35 19.23 13.95
C LYS A 214 35.31 19.50 12.44
N PRO A 215 34.25 20.13 11.91
CA PRO A 215 34.19 20.45 10.50
C PRO A 215 35.31 21.45 10.13
N PRO A 216 35.75 21.45 8.87
CA PRO A 216 36.69 22.45 8.37
C PRO A 216 36.18 23.88 8.67
N PRO A 217 37.08 24.86 8.85
CA PRO A 217 36.68 26.24 9.07
C PRO A 217 35.85 26.75 7.89
N ASP A 218 34.63 27.18 8.17
CA ASP A 218 33.73 27.76 7.19
C ASP A 218 34.30 29.11 6.71
N LEU A 219 34.56 29.23 5.41
CA LEU A 219 35.12 30.42 4.77
C LEU A 219 34.03 31.42 4.36
N GLN A 220 32.77 31.15 4.65
CA GLN A 220 31.66 32.06 4.42
C GLN A 220 31.71 33.26 5.38
N SER A 221 31.32 34.43 4.89
CA SER A 221 31.29 35.66 5.68
C SER A 221 30.34 35.49 6.86
N LYS A 222 30.85 35.71 8.09
CA LYS A 222 30.04 35.65 9.32
C LYS A 222 28.83 36.59 9.30
N PHE A 223 28.88 37.65 8.48
CA PHE A 223 27.78 38.60 8.29
C PHE A 223 26.65 38.01 7.44
N GLU A 224 26.97 37.30 6.37
CA GLU A 224 25.98 36.65 5.49
C GLU A 224 25.27 35.51 6.22
N LEU A 225 26.04 34.69 6.95
CA LEU A 225 25.50 33.67 7.86
C LEU A 225 24.58 34.27 8.92
N GLN A 226 24.93 35.43 9.49
CA GLN A 226 24.04 36.14 10.44
C GLN A 226 22.79 36.72 9.78
N GLN A 227 22.87 37.22 8.55
CA GLN A 227 21.69 37.70 7.82
C GLN A 227 20.75 36.57 7.43
N GLU A 228 21.28 35.45 6.92
CA GLU A 228 20.49 34.26 6.63
C GLU A 228 19.90 33.65 7.90
N ALA A 229 20.66 33.59 9.00
CA ALA A 229 20.15 33.13 10.28
C ALA A 229 19.05 34.05 10.82
N LYS A 230 19.19 35.38 10.69
CA LYS A 230 18.13 36.34 11.06
C LYS A 230 16.88 36.13 10.20
N LYS A 231 17.02 36.01 8.88
CA LYS A 231 15.89 35.76 7.98
C LYS A 231 15.19 34.44 8.29
N LYS A 232 15.95 33.36 8.53
CA LYS A 232 15.40 32.06 8.95
C LYS A 232 14.67 32.16 10.29
N ALA A 233 15.28 32.82 11.29
CA ALA A 233 14.67 33.01 12.60
C ALA A 233 13.41 33.88 12.54
N GLU A 234 13.36 34.87 11.64
CA GLU A 234 12.18 35.71 11.42
C GLU A 234 11.04 34.94 10.73
N ILE A 235 11.37 34.08 9.77
CA ILE A 235 10.40 33.15 9.14
C ILE A 235 9.90 32.12 10.15
N GLU A 236 10.79 31.52 10.95
CA GLU A 236 10.43 30.56 12.01
C GLU A 236 9.57 31.22 13.09
N ALA A 237 9.92 32.44 13.54
CA ALA A 237 9.12 33.17 14.52
C ALA A 237 7.74 33.59 13.96
N ALA A 238 7.65 33.94 12.68
CA ALA A 238 6.37 34.22 12.02
C ALA A 238 5.52 32.95 11.90
N GLN A 239 6.14 31.80 11.59
CA GLN A 239 5.46 30.49 11.58
C GLN A 239 4.97 30.12 12.98
N GLU A 240 5.82 30.21 14.01
CA GLU A 240 5.42 29.90 15.39
C GLU A 240 4.31 30.82 15.91
N ASN A 241 4.33 32.11 15.55
CA ASN A 241 3.25 33.02 15.94
C ASN A 241 1.94 32.67 15.23
N ASN A 242 2.00 32.32 13.94
CA ASN A 242 0.82 31.87 13.19
C ASN A 242 0.29 30.53 13.74
N GLU A 243 1.15 29.57 14.06
CA GLU A 243 0.78 28.31 14.71
C GLU A 243 0.11 28.54 16.07
N ARG A 244 0.63 29.48 16.87
CA ARG A 244 0.06 29.84 18.18
C ARG A 244 -1.29 30.57 18.04
N GLU A 245 -1.46 31.41 17.03
CA GLU A 245 -2.74 32.03 16.72
C GLU A 245 -3.76 31.00 16.23
N GLU A 246 -3.36 30.07 15.37
CA GLU A 246 -4.20 28.93 14.94
C GLU A 246 -4.58 28.02 16.10
N GLU A 247 -3.66 27.75 17.04
CA GLU A 247 -3.92 26.95 18.23
C GLU A 247 -4.96 27.61 19.14
N LYS A 248 -4.88 28.93 19.33
CA LYS A 248 -5.90 29.70 20.05
C LYS A 248 -7.26 29.66 19.35
N VAL A 249 -7.30 29.77 18.02
CA VAL A 249 -8.56 29.66 17.26
C VAL A 249 -9.15 28.25 17.40
N MET A 250 -8.32 27.21 17.34
CA MET A 250 -8.75 25.83 17.57
C MET A 250 -9.27 25.61 18.99
N GLU A 251 -8.59 26.15 20.02
CA GLU A 251 -9.07 26.06 21.39
C GLU A 251 -10.45 26.71 21.52
N VAL A 252 -10.66 27.88 20.89
CA VAL A 252 -11.96 28.57 20.88
C VAL A 252 -13.03 27.75 20.17
N GLU A 253 -12.72 27.07 19.06
CA GLU A 253 -13.65 26.18 18.37
C GLU A 253 -13.99 24.92 19.17
N LYS A 254 -12.98 24.29 19.81
CA LYS A 254 -13.16 23.19 20.76
C LYS A 254 -13.98 23.62 21.98
N CYS A 255 -13.91 24.90 22.37
CA CYS A 255 -14.62 25.43 23.54
C CYS A 255 -16.11 25.73 23.31
N LYS A 256 -16.69 25.43 22.13
CA LYS A 256 -18.14 25.40 21.97
C LYS A 256 -18.71 24.33 22.90
N ARG A 257 -19.21 24.74 24.08
CA ARG A 257 -19.77 23.84 25.11
C ARG A 257 -20.80 22.88 24.48
N ASP A 258 -20.50 21.58 24.42
CA ASP A 258 -21.46 20.56 23.99
C ASP A 258 -22.56 20.42 25.06
N PRO A 259 -23.83 20.77 24.76
CA PRO A 259 -24.91 20.67 25.73
C PRO A 259 -25.16 19.23 26.21
N LEU A 260 -24.71 18.23 25.44
CA LEU A 260 -24.87 16.81 25.73
C LEU A 260 -23.56 16.14 26.18
N TYR A 261 -22.56 16.91 26.59
CA TYR A 261 -21.29 16.35 27.08
C TYR A 261 -21.53 15.38 28.24
N GLY A 262 -21.00 14.15 28.13
CA GLY A 262 -21.21 13.09 29.12
C GLY A 262 -22.57 12.39 29.07
N LEU A 263 -23.51 12.84 28.22
CA LEU A 263 -24.83 12.22 28.08
C LEU A 263 -24.97 11.34 26.85
N ARG A 264 -24.03 11.45 25.89
CA ARG A 264 -24.07 10.74 24.62
C ARG A 264 -23.71 9.27 24.81
N VAL A 265 -24.61 8.40 24.40
CA VAL A 265 -24.42 6.94 24.44
C VAL A 265 -23.57 6.52 23.25
N HIS A 266 -22.58 5.69 23.51
CA HIS A 266 -21.70 5.11 22.51
C HIS A 266 -21.32 3.67 22.85
N ALA A 267 -20.87 2.93 21.85
CA ALA A 267 -20.33 1.59 22.01
C ALA A 267 -18.99 1.46 21.29
N TRP A 268 -18.05 0.78 21.93
CA TRP A 268 -16.72 0.51 21.41
C TRP A 268 -16.24 -0.87 21.86
N VAL A 269 -15.01 -1.27 21.49
CA VAL A 269 -14.47 -2.58 21.87
C VAL A 269 -13.33 -2.42 22.87
N LEU A 270 -13.34 -3.23 23.92
CA LEU A 270 -12.26 -3.39 24.90
C LEU A 270 -11.50 -4.68 24.60
N VAL A 271 -10.18 -4.61 24.54
CA VAL A 271 -9.30 -5.78 24.42
C VAL A 271 -8.42 -5.87 25.66
N LEU A 272 -8.54 -6.97 26.42
CA LEU A 272 -7.74 -7.21 27.62
C LEU A 272 -6.34 -7.74 27.28
N SER A 273 -5.37 -7.39 28.11
CA SER A 273 -3.99 -7.88 28.02
C SER A 273 -3.88 -9.38 28.30
N GLY A 274 -2.89 -10.05 27.70
CA GLY A 274 -2.49 -11.42 28.02
C GLY A 274 -2.69 -12.43 26.89
N LYS A 275 -3.85 -12.45 26.22
CA LYS A 275 -4.04 -13.32 25.04
C LYS A 275 -3.45 -12.67 23.79
N ARG A 276 -2.93 -13.48 22.84
CA ARG A 276 -2.38 -13.00 21.55
C ARG A 276 -1.25 -11.97 21.72
N ASP A 277 -0.43 -12.09 22.77
CA ASP A 277 0.69 -11.21 23.10
C ASP A 277 0.32 -9.72 23.24
N VAL A 278 -0.93 -9.43 23.63
CA VAL A 278 -1.37 -8.05 23.92
C VAL A 278 -0.74 -7.59 25.24
N PRO A 279 0.14 -6.57 25.24
CA PRO A 279 0.90 -6.19 26.43
C PRO A 279 0.07 -5.39 27.43
N GLU A 280 -0.83 -4.53 26.94
CA GLU A 280 -1.63 -3.62 27.75
C GLU A 280 -3.08 -3.67 27.29
N THR A 281 -4.00 -3.43 28.21
CA THR A 281 -5.43 -3.35 27.91
C THR A 281 -5.73 -2.03 27.20
N PHE A 282 -6.52 -2.06 26.12
CA PHE A 282 -6.80 -0.89 25.31
C PHE A 282 -8.23 -0.90 24.73
N PHE A 283 -8.68 0.27 24.30
CA PHE A 283 -9.95 0.45 23.60
C PHE A 283 -9.74 0.54 22.09
N ILE A 284 -10.72 0.09 21.32
CA ILE A 284 -10.78 0.28 19.87
C ILE A 284 -12.05 1.06 19.55
N ASN A 285 -11.90 2.22 18.93
CA ASN A 285 -13.04 2.92 18.34
C ASN A 285 -13.41 2.21 17.02
N PRO A 286 -14.59 1.58 16.93
CA PRO A 286 -14.90 0.73 15.79
C PRO A 286 -15.21 1.55 14.53
N PHE A 287 -15.60 2.83 14.65
CA PHE A 287 -15.79 3.72 13.50
C PHE A 287 -14.48 4.13 12.85
N THR A 288 -13.40 4.22 13.63
CA THR A 288 -12.10 4.66 13.14
C THR A 288 -11.11 3.53 12.91
N GLY A 289 -11.34 2.39 13.57
CA GLY A 289 -10.40 1.27 13.63
C GLY A 289 -9.13 1.59 14.43
N SER A 290 -9.09 2.71 15.15
CA SER A 290 -7.91 3.16 15.90
C SER A 290 -7.94 2.62 17.32
N SER A 291 -6.75 2.27 17.84
CA SER A 291 -6.60 1.94 19.27
C SER A 291 -6.41 3.20 20.11
N HIS A 292 -6.94 3.15 21.31
CA HIS A 292 -6.89 4.21 22.31
C HIS A 292 -6.49 3.61 23.66
N SER A 293 -5.75 4.38 24.44
CA SER A 293 -5.48 4.02 25.83
C SER A 293 -6.80 4.00 26.63
N THR A 294 -6.88 3.15 27.65
CA THR A 294 -8.01 3.18 28.60
C THR A 294 -8.15 4.50 29.36
N MET A 295 -7.10 5.32 29.34
CA MET A 295 -7.00 6.63 29.98
C MET A 295 -7.42 7.80 29.07
N ASP A 296 -7.85 7.51 27.84
CA ASP A 296 -8.18 8.53 26.84
C ASP A 296 -9.42 9.34 27.25
N GLU A 297 -9.34 10.67 27.11
CA GLU A 297 -10.35 11.63 27.55
C GLU A 297 -11.63 11.59 26.72
N HIS A 298 -11.57 10.96 25.54
CA HIS A 298 -12.74 10.80 24.68
C HIS A 298 -13.77 9.80 25.22
N PHE A 299 -13.38 8.90 26.15
CA PHE A 299 -14.25 7.91 26.78
C PHE A 299 -14.62 8.35 28.20
N LEU A 300 -15.88 8.79 28.35
CA LEU A 300 -16.37 9.50 29.52
C LEU A 300 -16.95 8.59 30.61
N GLY A 301 -17.12 7.30 30.35
CA GLY A 301 -17.52 6.32 31.36
C GLY A 301 -18.11 5.05 30.75
N ILE A 302 -18.11 3.96 31.53
CA ILE A 302 -18.62 2.65 31.12
C ILE A 302 -19.81 2.28 32.00
N GLU A 303 -20.90 1.83 31.37
CA GLU A 303 -22.07 1.27 32.07
C GLU A 303 -21.98 -0.25 32.15
N SER A 304 -21.63 -0.90 31.03
CA SER A 304 -21.61 -2.36 30.94
C SER A 304 -20.65 -2.85 29.86
N VAL A 305 -20.12 -4.07 30.04
CA VAL A 305 -19.33 -4.78 29.02
C VAL A 305 -19.87 -6.18 28.82
N TRP A 306 -19.78 -6.72 27.60
CA TRP A 306 -20.23 -8.09 27.31
C TRP A 306 -19.43 -8.74 26.20
N ASN A 307 -19.43 -10.07 26.20
CA ASN A 307 -18.87 -10.89 25.14
C ASN A 307 -19.82 -12.07 24.83
N HIS A 308 -19.39 -13.02 24.01
CA HIS A 308 -20.15 -14.22 23.66
C HIS A 308 -20.51 -15.14 24.85
N ARG A 309 -19.92 -14.94 26.04
CA ARG A 309 -20.12 -15.80 27.23
C ARG A 309 -20.97 -15.16 28.30
N ASN A 310 -20.78 -13.87 28.58
CA ASN A 310 -21.40 -13.22 29.73
C ASN A 310 -21.63 -11.72 29.51
N TYR A 311 -22.25 -11.10 30.51
CA TYR A 311 -22.54 -9.69 30.63
C TYR A 311 -22.11 -9.19 32.02
N TRP A 312 -21.40 -8.06 32.06
CA TRP A 312 -20.88 -7.44 33.26
C TRP A 312 -21.36 -6.00 33.36
N VAL A 313 -21.81 -5.60 34.54
CA VAL A 313 -22.21 -4.22 34.85
C VAL A 313 -21.10 -3.56 35.64
N ASN A 314 -20.71 -2.35 35.24
CA ASN A 314 -19.73 -1.57 35.97
C ASN A 314 -20.37 -1.00 37.24
N MET A 315 -19.73 -1.25 38.39
CA MET A 315 -20.12 -0.72 39.70
C MET A 315 -19.15 0.34 40.24
N GLN A 316 -18.13 0.69 39.44
CA GLN A 316 -17.10 1.68 39.79
C GLN A 316 -17.55 3.12 39.48
N ASP A 317 -16.86 4.10 40.06
CA ASP A 317 -17.13 5.53 39.80
C ASP A 317 -16.47 5.99 38.49
N CYS A 318 -17.26 6.61 37.61
CA CYS A 318 -16.84 7.11 36.29
C CYS A 318 -16.70 8.65 36.24
N ARG A 319 -16.71 9.37 37.36
CA ARG A 319 -16.63 10.85 37.38
C ARG A 319 -15.41 11.42 36.65
N ASN A 320 -14.29 10.70 36.64
CA ASN A 320 -13.05 11.08 35.95
C ASN A 320 -12.90 10.39 34.58
N GLY A 321 -14.01 9.98 33.97
CA GLY A 321 -13.99 9.18 32.75
C GLY A 321 -13.58 7.73 33.03
N CYS A 322 -12.81 7.15 32.10
CA CYS A 322 -12.31 5.78 32.23
C CYS A 322 -10.94 5.66 32.91
N LYS A 323 -10.33 6.78 33.36
CA LYS A 323 -8.95 6.83 33.86
C LYS A 323 -8.72 5.98 35.12
N ASP A 324 -9.68 5.96 36.02
CA ASP A 324 -9.53 5.28 37.32
C ASP A 324 -10.14 3.87 37.34
N LEU A 325 -10.59 3.35 36.18
CA LEU A 325 -11.27 2.06 36.09
C LEU A 325 -10.30 0.88 36.08
N ALA A 326 -10.62 -0.15 36.86
CA ALA A 326 -9.95 -1.43 36.80
C ALA A 326 -10.73 -2.43 35.93
N PHE A 327 -10.01 -3.16 35.07
CA PHE A 327 -10.58 -4.09 34.08
C PHE A 327 -10.46 -5.57 34.49
N ASP A 328 -10.28 -5.85 35.78
CA ASP A 328 -10.38 -7.22 36.30
C ASP A 328 -11.85 -7.61 36.44
N LEU A 329 -12.40 -8.25 35.41
CA LEU A 329 -13.80 -8.68 35.35
C LEU A 329 -14.14 -9.83 36.32
N GLY A 330 -13.14 -10.39 37.03
CA GLY A 330 -13.35 -11.35 38.12
C GLY A 330 -13.67 -10.69 39.47
N ASP A 331 -13.42 -9.38 39.61
CA ASP A 331 -13.70 -8.65 40.85
C ASP A 331 -15.18 -8.33 40.98
N THR A 332 -15.90 -9.16 41.74
CA THR A 332 -17.34 -9.03 42.04
C THR A 332 -17.74 -7.73 42.74
N ILE A 333 -16.80 -6.97 43.32
CA ILE A 333 -17.10 -5.67 43.92
C ILE A 333 -17.17 -4.58 42.85
N ARG A 334 -16.32 -4.69 41.83
CA ARG A 334 -16.17 -3.68 40.76
C ARG A 334 -17.04 -3.99 39.55
N TRP A 335 -17.29 -5.26 39.28
CA TRP A 335 -18.05 -5.76 38.15
C TRP A 335 -19.11 -6.76 38.63
N GLU A 336 -20.37 -6.40 38.48
CA GLU A 336 -21.49 -7.31 38.76
C GLU A 336 -21.71 -8.23 37.56
N ILE A 337 -21.69 -9.55 37.79
CA ILE A 337 -21.74 -10.57 36.75
C ILE A 337 -23.15 -11.15 36.63
N MET A 338 -23.74 -11.13 35.44
CA MET A 338 -25.09 -11.67 35.25
C MET A 338 -25.14 -13.21 35.32
N LEU A 339 -24.26 -13.90 34.59
CA LEU A 339 -24.19 -15.36 34.59
C LEU A 339 -23.09 -15.82 35.53
N SER A 340 -23.43 -16.01 36.79
CA SER A 340 -22.54 -16.62 37.79
C SER A 340 -22.41 -18.12 37.52
N GLY A 341 -21.63 -18.50 36.50
CA GLY A 341 -21.19 -19.88 36.25
C GLY A 341 -19.83 -20.13 36.90
N SER A 342 -19.67 -21.28 37.56
CA SER A 342 -18.48 -21.75 38.30
C SER A 342 -17.14 -21.49 37.57
N HIS A 343 -16.54 -20.34 37.82
CA HIS A 343 -15.15 -20.05 37.52
C HIS A 343 -14.28 -20.50 38.70
N GLU A 344 -14.17 -21.82 38.92
CA GLU A 344 -12.92 -22.33 39.47
C GLU A 344 -11.95 -22.48 38.29
N PRO A 345 -10.86 -21.70 38.21
CA PRO A 345 -9.76 -22.10 37.37
C PRO A 345 -9.27 -23.42 37.96
N LEU A 346 -9.46 -24.53 37.23
CA LEU A 346 -8.92 -25.84 37.60
C LEU A 346 -7.41 -25.68 37.82
N GLN A 347 -7.02 -25.47 39.07
CA GLN A 347 -5.66 -25.64 39.52
C GLN A 347 -5.35 -27.11 39.34
N LEU A 348 -4.40 -27.38 38.44
CA LEU A 348 -3.79 -28.68 38.23
C LEU A 348 -3.32 -29.24 39.58
N LEU A 349 -4.08 -30.17 40.14
CA LEU A 349 -3.58 -31.18 41.05
C LEU A 349 -3.56 -32.51 40.30
N PRO A 350 -2.41 -33.22 40.27
CA PRO A 350 -2.31 -34.49 39.59
C PRO A 350 -2.97 -35.60 40.41
N ASP A 351 -3.54 -36.56 39.68
CA ASP A 351 -3.98 -37.90 40.08
C ASP A 351 -5.35 -38.05 40.78
N ALA A 352 -6.37 -38.39 39.97
CA ALA A 352 -7.28 -39.52 40.23
C ALA A 352 -8.19 -39.77 39.00
N GLU A 353 -7.88 -40.86 38.31
CA GLU A 353 -8.71 -41.83 37.58
C GLU A 353 -10.14 -41.45 37.09
N GLU A 354 -10.31 -41.62 35.77
CA GLU A 354 -11.48 -42.09 35.00
C GLU A 354 -12.85 -42.12 35.70
N ASP A 355 -13.77 -41.24 35.30
CA ASP A 355 -14.96 -41.60 34.53
C ASP A 355 -16.02 -40.48 34.47
N LYS A 356 -16.57 -40.31 33.26
CA LYS A 356 -17.76 -39.54 32.81
C LYS A 356 -17.46 -38.31 31.96
N GLU A 357 -17.05 -38.58 30.72
CA GLU A 357 -17.35 -37.70 29.59
C GLU A 357 -18.86 -37.56 29.43
N LEU A 358 -19.43 -36.49 30.00
CA LEU A 358 -20.70 -35.94 29.54
C LEU A 358 -20.40 -35.17 28.26
N SER A 359 -20.98 -35.65 27.17
CA SER A 359 -20.80 -35.14 25.81
C SER A 359 -21.24 -33.68 25.67
N ASP A 360 -20.27 -32.76 25.60
CA ASP A 360 -20.44 -31.35 25.22
C ASP A 360 -20.63 -31.16 23.69
N ARG A 361 -21.17 -32.16 22.98
CA ARG A 361 -21.33 -32.14 21.51
C ARG A 361 -22.69 -31.64 21.00
N ASP A 362 -23.54 -31.08 21.86
CA ASP A 362 -24.88 -30.61 21.47
C ASP A 362 -25.01 -29.06 21.44
N MET A 363 -23.94 -28.36 21.05
CA MET A 363 -23.97 -26.93 20.70
C MET A 363 -23.45 -26.61 19.29
N ASP A 364 -23.35 -27.61 18.41
CA ASP A 364 -23.04 -27.40 16.99
C ASP A 364 -24.26 -27.68 16.12
N GLY A 365 -25.24 -26.77 16.19
CA GLY A 365 -26.12 -26.55 15.05
C GLY A 365 -25.32 -25.77 14.02
N VAL A 366 -24.73 -26.46 13.04
CA VAL A 366 -24.02 -25.87 11.89
C VAL A 366 -24.98 -24.91 11.17
N VAL A 367 -24.91 -23.64 11.53
CA VAL A 367 -25.42 -22.52 10.73
C VAL A 367 -24.24 -22.08 9.90
N SER A 368 -24.38 -22.15 8.57
CA SER A 368 -23.33 -21.78 7.62
C SER A 368 -22.66 -20.47 8.01
N ASP A 369 -21.32 -20.50 8.08
CA ASP A 369 -20.52 -19.29 8.22
C ASP A 369 -20.96 -18.26 7.18
N PRO A 370 -21.08 -16.96 7.54
CA PRO A 370 -21.37 -15.94 6.56
C PRO A 370 -20.35 -16.03 5.43
N ASN A 371 -20.83 -16.06 4.18
CA ASN A 371 -19.97 -16.21 3.00
C ASN A 371 -19.27 -14.88 2.70
N VAL A 372 -18.28 -14.50 3.53
CA VAL A 372 -17.57 -13.22 3.47
C VAL A 372 -16.53 -13.19 2.32
N SER A 373 -16.40 -14.23 1.50
CA SER A 373 -15.31 -14.30 0.51
C SER A 373 -15.39 -13.21 -0.56
N CYS A 374 -16.60 -12.82 -0.97
CA CYS A 374 -16.83 -11.74 -1.94
C CYS A 374 -16.78 -10.34 -1.29
N GLU A 375 -17.09 -10.26 0.00
CA GLU A 375 -17.28 -9.01 0.73
C GLU A 375 -15.94 -8.35 1.11
N PHE A 376 -14.91 -9.15 1.40
CA PHE A 376 -13.57 -8.62 1.72
C PHE A 376 -12.95 -7.79 0.58
N GLU A 377 -13.22 -8.15 -0.68
CA GLU A 377 -12.62 -7.47 -1.83
C GLU A 377 -13.22 -6.10 -2.11
N THR A 378 -14.52 -5.92 -1.82
CA THR A 378 -15.20 -4.65 -2.09
C THR A 378 -14.78 -3.54 -1.13
N ARG A 379 -14.20 -3.88 0.05
CA ARG A 379 -13.60 -3.06 1.14
C ARG A 379 -14.37 -1.84 1.64
N PHE A 380 -15.14 -1.15 0.81
CA PHE A 380 -15.89 0.06 1.05
C PHE A 380 -17.27 -0.06 0.41
N PRO A 381 -18.31 0.51 1.01
CA PRO A 381 -19.62 0.66 0.38
C PRO A 381 -19.48 1.44 -0.93
N GLN A 382 -19.97 0.90 -2.04
CA GLN A 382 -19.78 1.45 -3.40
C GLN A 382 -18.31 1.57 -3.86
N GLY A 383 -17.38 0.96 -3.15
CA GLY A 383 -15.96 0.89 -3.48
C GLY A 383 -15.14 2.16 -3.21
N ARG A 384 -15.72 3.20 -2.59
CA ARG A 384 -15.02 4.46 -2.22
C ARG A 384 -15.39 4.95 -0.83
N LYS A 385 -14.45 5.60 -0.14
CA LYS A 385 -14.68 6.26 1.15
C LYS A 385 -13.91 7.58 1.22
N VAL A 386 -14.57 8.64 1.67
CA VAL A 386 -13.98 9.97 1.85
C VAL A 386 -14.00 10.32 3.34
N ILE A 387 -12.87 10.81 3.85
CA ILE A 387 -12.69 11.22 5.24
C ILE A 387 -12.12 12.64 5.23
N LEU A 388 -12.78 13.54 5.95
CA LEU A 388 -12.34 14.93 6.12
C LEU A 388 -11.57 15.07 7.43
N TYR A 389 -10.41 15.70 7.35
CA TYR A 389 -9.51 16.03 8.45
C TYR A 389 -9.28 17.55 8.48
N LYS A 390 -8.63 18.05 9.52
CA LYS A 390 -8.17 19.44 9.58
C LYS A 390 -7.25 19.74 8.40
N LYS A 391 -7.68 20.67 7.53
CA LYS A 391 -6.95 21.10 6.32
C LYS A 391 -6.59 19.93 5.38
N ALA A 392 -7.33 18.82 5.40
CA ALA A 392 -7.02 17.66 4.58
C ALA A 392 -8.24 16.81 4.21
N LYS A 393 -8.24 16.29 2.99
CA LYS A 393 -9.23 15.33 2.49
C LYS A 393 -8.54 14.03 2.13
N LEU A 394 -8.94 12.93 2.76
CA LEU A 394 -8.45 11.59 2.47
C LEU A 394 -9.52 10.78 1.74
N GLU A 395 -9.22 10.38 0.51
CA GLU A 395 -10.05 9.51 -0.31
C GLU A 395 -9.40 8.12 -0.36
N LYS A 396 -10.20 7.08 -0.19
CA LYS A 396 -9.80 5.67 -0.29
C LYS A 396 -10.70 4.98 -1.30
N TRP A 397 -10.12 4.08 -2.09
CA TRP A 397 -10.82 3.24 -3.06
C TRP A 397 -10.47 1.77 -2.85
N ALA A 398 -11.43 0.90 -3.17
CA ALA A 398 -11.20 -0.53 -3.18
C ALA A 398 -10.12 -0.89 -4.22
N PRO A 399 -9.26 -1.87 -3.93
CA PRO A 399 -8.28 -2.33 -4.91
C PRO A 399 -8.93 -2.65 -6.25
N TYR A 400 -8.32 -2.16 -7.34
CA TYR A 400 -8.78 -2.35 -8.72
C TYR A 400 -10.15 -1.74 -9.09
N LEU A 401 -10.77 -0.91 -8.24
CA LEU A 401 -11.93 -0.14 -8.65
C LEU A 401 -11.53 0.85 -9.75
N ASN A 402 -10.40 1.53 -9.56
CA ASN A 402 -9.83 2.44 -10.55
C ASN A 402 -8.91 1.67 -11.50
N GLY A 403 -9.14 1.80 -12.82
CA GLY A 403 -8.32 1.15 -13.85
C GLY A 403 -6.85 1.57 -13.85
N ASN A 404 -6.53 2.72 -13.25
CA ASN A 404 -5.16 3.23 -13.08
C ASN A 404 -4.45 2.71 -11.80
N GLY A 405 -5.12 1.88 -10.99
CA GLY A 405 -4.56 1.31 -9.76
C GLY A 405 -4.58 2.23 -8.53
N LEU A 406 -5.20 3.41 -8.61
CA LEU A 406 -5.30 4.35 -7.49
C LEU A 406 -6.13 3.77 -6.35
N VAL A 407 -5.55 3.71 -5.15
CA VAL A 407 -6.23 3.18 -3.95
C VAL A 407 -6.39 4.21 -2.83
N LYS A 408 -5.55 5.24 -2.77
CA LYS A 408 -5.68 6.33 -1.79
C LYS A 408 -5.23 7.65 -2.39
N ARG A 409 -5.88 8.74 -2.00
CA ARG A 409 -5.48 10.12 -2.31
C ARG A 409 -5.62 10.98 -1.08
N LEU A 410 -4.58 11.71 -0.73
CA LEU A 410 -4.57 12.72 0.31
C LEU A 410 -4.39 14.08 -0.35
N THR A 411 -5.38 14.95 -0.20
CA THR A 411 -5.30 16.35 -0.61
C THR A 411 -5.12 17.20 0.64
N VAL A 412 -4.05 17.99 0.68
CA VAL A 412 -3.72 18.91 1.77
C VAL A 412 -4.04 20.33 1.32
N TYR A 413 -4.73 21.08 2.17
CA TYR A 413 -5.17 22.45 1.91
C TYR A 413 -4.40 23.45 2.77
N ALA A 414 -4.32 24.70 2.32
CA ALA A 414 -3.70 25.78 3.08
C ALA A 414 -4.57 26.22 4.26
N ASP A 415 -5.88 26.22 4.03
CA ASP A 415 -6.93 26.77 4.86
C ASP A 415 -7.89 25.69 5.39
N SER A 416 -8.57 25.98 6.51
CA SER A 416 -9.53 25.07 7.13
C SER A 416 -10.80 24.90 6.29
N ASP A 417 -11.13 25.87 5.44
CA ASP A 417 -12.29 25.84 4.54
C ASP A 417 -12.03 24.99 3.27
N CYS A 418 -10.82 24.43 3.14
CA CYS A 418 -10.39 23.57 2.03
C CYS A 418 -10.53 24.24 0.64
N ALA A 419 -10.27 25.55 0.55
CA ALA A 419 -10.36 26.30 -0.69
C ALA A 419 -9.10 26.18 -1.57
N GLU A 420 -7.90 26.20 -0.97
CA GLU A 420 -6.63 26.18 -1.71
C GLU A 420 -5.84 24.89 -1.48
N VAL A 421 -5.59 24.13 -2.55
CA VAL A 421 -4.81 22.89 -2.49
C VAL A 421 -3.31 23.18 -2.53
N VAL A 422 -2.58 22.69 -1.52
CA VAL A 422 -1.13 22.82 -1.41
C VAL A 422 -0.42 21.59 -1.97
N GLU A 423 -0.88 20.41 -1.61
CA GLU A 423 -0.19 19.15 -1.90
C GLU A 423 -1.20 18.03 -2.16
N VAL A 424 -0.91 17.17 -3.13
CA VAL A 424 -1.70 15.97 -3.42
C VAL A 424 -0.77 14.76 -3.40
N LYS A 425 -1.07 13.78 -2.55
CA LYS A 425 -0.38 12.48 -2.52
C LYS A 425 -1.33 11.39 -2.96
N GLU A 426 -0.91 10.61 -3.93
CA GLU A 426 -1.67 9.50 -4.51
C GLU A 426 -0.89 8.21 -4.27
N TRP A 427 -1.58 7.16 -3.82
CA TRP A 427 -1.01 5.82 -3.66
C TRP A 427 -1.68 4.85 -4.61
N PHE A 428 -0.85 4.06 -5.29
CA PHE A 428 -1.26 3.09 -6.28
C PHE A 428 -0.94 1.68 -5.79
N LYS A 429 -1.74 0.71 -6.22
CA LYS A 429 -1.46 -0.71 -5.96
C LYS A 429 -1.67 -1.52 -7.21
N ASN A 430 -0.91 -2.61 -7.29
CA ASN A 430 -1.05 -3.64 -8.30
C ASN A 430 -0.78 -3.15 -9.73
N ARG A 431 -0.02 -2.06 -9.92
CA ARG A 431 0.41 -1.64 -11.26
C ARG A 431 1.63 -2.45 -11.69
N GLU A 432 1.66 -2.87 -12.96
CA GLU A 432 2.77 -3.65 -13.52
C GLU A 432 4.06 -2.83 -13.65
N ASP A 433 3.95 -1.51 -13.75
CA ASP A 433 5.06 -0.55 -13.77
C ASP A 433 5.64 -0.27 -12.37
N MET A 434 5.13 -0.88 -11.30
CA MET A 434 5.62 -0.69 -9.93
C MET A 434 5.50 0.74 -9.38
N LEU A 435 4.70 1.63 -9.98
CA LEU A 435 4.40 2.93 -9.39
C LEU A 435 3.61 2.73 -8.09
N ASP A 436 4.15 3.22 -6.97
CA ASP A 436 3.58 3.06 -5.63
C ASP A 436 2.97 4.36 -5.11
N MET A 437 3.65 5.49 -5.35
CA MET A 437 3.20 6.79 -4.85
C MET A 437 3.53 7.91 -5.83
N ARG A 438 2.61 8.88 -5.98
CA ARG A 438 2.84 10.15 -6.67
C ARG A 438 2.55 11.30 -5.73
N GLU A 439 3.43 12.26 -5.67
CA GLU A 439 3.34 13.46 -4.84
C GLU A 439 3.42 14.69 -5.73
N VAL A 440 2.40 15.55 -5.66
CA VAL A 440 2.30 16.76 -6.48
C VAL A 440 2.19 17.96 -5.55
N ASN A 441 3.21 18.80 -5.57
CA ASN A 441 3.15 20.11 -4.92
C ASN A 441 2.51 21.12 -5.88
N LYS A 442 1.34 21.65 -5.53
CA LYS A 442 0.57 22.56 -6.39
C LYS A 442 1.14 23.99 -6.40
N GLN A 443 1.90 24.38 -5.38
CA GLN A 443 2.55 25.69 -5.34
C GLN A 443 3.76 25.75 -6.30
N THR A 444 4.57 24.69 -6.33
CA THR A 444 5.76 24.61 -7.19
C THR A 444 5.51 23.90 -8.52
N GLN A 445 4.34 23.26 -8.69
CA GLN A 445 4.03 22.35 -9.81
C GLN A 445 5.08 21.23 -9.97
N LEU A 446 5.65 20.78 -8.84
CA LEU A 446 6.65 19.73 -8.80
C LEU A 446 5.96 18.39 -8.55
N THR A 447 6.14 17.44 -9.46
CA THR A 447 5.64 16.07 -9.34
C THR A 447 6.81 15.16 -9.00
N THR A 448 6.65 14.32 -7.98
CA THR A 448 7.58 13.23 -7.66
C THR A 448 6.85 11.91 -7.67
N GLU A 449 7.32 10.99 -8.50
CA GLU A 449 6.82 9.63 -8.61
C GLU A 449 7.80 8.67 -7.93
N TYR A 450 7.29 7.75 -7.14
CA TYR A 450 8.05 6.76 -6.39
C TYR A 450 7.66 5.36 -6.85
N PHE A 451 8.68 4.57 -7.17
CA PHE A 451 8.55 3.23 -7.72
C PHE A 451 9.10 2.18 -6.75
N SER A 452 8.35 1.09 -6.61
CA SER A 452 8.79 -0.08 -5.84
C SER A 452 9.94 -0.81 -6.57
N PRO A 453 10.80 -1.55 -5.83
CA PRO A 453 11.82 -2.38 -6.46
C PRO A 453 11.22 -3.36 -7.47
N GLY A 454 11.86 -3.49 -8.64
CA GLY A 454 11.39 -4.38 -9.73
C GLY A 454 10.93 -3.66 -11.00
N HIS A 455 10.90 -2.32 -11.00
CA HIS A 455 10.68 -1.53 -12.21
C HIS A 455 11.68 -1.89 -13.33
N LEU A 456 11.24 -1.97 -14.59
CA LEU A 456 12.07 -2.34 -15.75
C LEU A 456 13.37 -1.51 -15.85
N LEU A 457 13.24 -0.20 -15.63
CA LEU A 457 14.33 0.79 -15.64
C LEU A 457 15.11 0.91 -14.31
N SER A 458 14.81 0.09 -13.31
CA SER A 458 15.36 0.19 -11.94
C SER A 458 15.18 1.57 -11.29
N LEU A 459 14.16 2.31 -11.73
CA LEU A 459 13.82 3.63 -11.24
C LEU A 459 13.25 3.49 -9.82
N LYS A 460 13.66 4.40 -8.94
CA LYS A 460 13.22 4.50 -7.55
C LYS A 460 12.37 5.74 -7.35
N ALA A 461 12.82 6.88 -7.87
CA ALA A 461 12.05 8.10 -7.85
C ALA A 461 12.31 8.94 -9.11
N HIS A 462 11.29 9.64 -9.59
CA HIS A 462 11.40 10.60 -10.68
C HIS A 462 10.68 11.89 -10.33
N THR A 463 11.45 12.97 -10.21
CA THR A 463 10.96 14.30 -9.91
C THR A 463 11.06 15.19 -11.15
N TYR A 464 9.96 15.86 -11.51
CA TYR A 464 9.86 16.71 -12.69
C TYR A 464 8.76 17.77 -12.56
N THR A 465 8.85 18.86 -13.32
CA THR A 465 7.76 19.87 -13.45
C THR A 465 6.88 19.61 -14.67
N SER A 466 7.45 19.08 -15.74
CA SER A 466 6.73 18.52 -16.88
C SER A 466 7.55 17.41 -17.52
N LEU A 467 6.91 16.50 -18.25
CA LEU A 467 7.57 15.37 -18.94
C LEU A 467 8.34 15.79 -20.21
N GLY A 468 8.49 17.09 -20.46
CA GLY A 468 9.23 17.61 -21.61
C GLY A 468 10.75 17.51 -21.41
N PRO A 469 11.54 17.09 -22.41
CA PRO A 469 12.96 16.79 -22.23
C PRO A 469 13.87 17.98 -21.89
N GLU A 470 13.35 19.21 -21.93
CA GLU A 470 14.08 20.45 -21.62
C GLU A 470 13.85 20.94 -20.19
N THR A 471 12.95 20.31 -19.44
CA THR A 471 12.74 20.65 -18.03
C THR A 471 13.75 19.96 -17.12
N GLU A 472 13.74 20.37 -15.86
CA GLU A 472 14.55 19.74 -14.84
C GLU A 472 13.94 18.39 -14.46
N HIS A 473 14.75 17.33 -14.61
CA HIS A 473 14.41 15.98 -14.21
C HIS A 473 15.45 15.47 -13.23
N THR A 474 14.98 14.98 -12.09
CA THR A 474 15.80 14.21 -11.14
C THR A 474 15.32 12.77 -11.13
N MET A 475 16.19 11.86 -11.55
CA MET A 475 15.92 10.42 -11.62
C MET A 475 16.82 9.70 -10.61
N GLU A 476 16.21 9.00 -9.66
CA GLU A 476 16.91 8.18 -8.67
C GLU A 476 16.67 6.71 -8.99
N PHE A 477 17.71 5.89 -8.85
CA PHE A 477 17.70 4.48 -9.22
C PHE A 477 18.05 3.61 -8.01
N TYR A 478 17.57 2.36 -8.03
CA TYR A 478 18.10 1.31 -7.15
C TYR A 478 19.49 0.91 -7.65
N SER A 479 20.54 1.46 -7.02
CA SER A 479 21.93 1.25 -7.46
C SER A 479 22.34 -0.22 -7.46
N GLU A 480 21.77 -1.05 -6.59
CA GLU A 480 22.07 -2.48 -6.51
C GLU A 480 21.55 -3.27 -7.74
N ALA A 481 20.54 -2.74 -8.43
CA ALA A 481 19.96 -3.37 -9.62
C ALA A 481 20.69 -2.99 -10.92
N ARG A 482 21.59 -1.99 -10.87
CA ARG A 482 22.33 -1.51 -12.04
C ARG A 482 23.80 -1.92 -12.01
N VAL A 483 24.29 -2.43 -13.13
CA VAL A 483 25.69 -2.86 -13.28
C VAL A 483 26.67 -1.67 -13.30
N ASP A 484 26.21 -0.48 -13.68
CA ASP A 484 27.03 0.73 -13.77
C ASP A 484 27.17 1.49 -12.43
N GLY A 485 26.46 1.07 -11.39
CA GLY A 485 26.44 1.70 -10.07
C GLY A 485 25.77 3.08 -10.04
N LEU A 486 25.00 3.46 -11.07
CA LEU A 486 24.30 4.75 -11.12
C LEU A 486 23.19 4.79 -10.07
N GLN A 487 23.28 5.76 -9.15
CA GLN A 487 22.30 5.97 -8.09
C GLN A 487 21.34 7.11 -8.42
N LYS A 488 21.85 8.20 -9.02
CA LYS A 488 21.05 9.40 -9.27
C LYS A 488 21.53 10.13 -10.51
N ARG A 489 20.61 10.65 -11.30
CA ARG A 489 20.88 11.52 -12.44
C ARG A 489 19.99 12.76 -12.36
N VAL A 490 20.60 13.93 -12.43
CA VAL A 490 19.92 15.23 -12.49
C VAL A 490 20.20 15.81 -13.86
N LYS A 491 19.17 16.08 -14.65
CA LYS A 491 19.29 16.66 -15.98
C LYS A 491 18.45 17.93 -16.06
N ASN A 492 19.01 18.98 -16.60
CA ASN A 492 18.26 20.14 -17.08
C ASN A 492 18.67 20.46 -18.53
N ALA A 493 18.19 21.58 -19.09
CA ALA A 493 18.51 21.96 -20.47
C ALA A 493 20.01 22.29 -20.73
N LYS A 494 20.79 22.56 -19.68
CA LYS A 494 22.17 23.06 -19.77
C LYS A 494 23.21 22.10 -19.25
N GLU A 495 22.86 21.21 -18.33
CA GLU A 495 23.79 20.33 -17.64
C GLU A 495 23.11 19.00 -17.28
N MET A 496 23.96 17.99 -17.08
CA MET A 496 23.57 16.69 -16.56
C MET A 496 24.61 16.24 -15.53
N THR A 497 24.14 15.84 -14.36
CA THR A 497 24.99 15.34 -13.27
C THR A 497 24.56 13.93 -12.90
N GLU A 498 25.52 13.03 -12.82
CA GLU A 498 25.35 11.61 -12.51
C GLU A 498 26.12 11.28 -11.23
N TYR A 499 25.47 10.57 -10.32
CA TYR A 499 26.02 10.13 -9.05
C TYR A 499 26.10 8.61 -9.02
N PHE A 500 27.27 8.09 -8.64
CA PHE A 500 27.57 6.66 -8.66
C PHE A 500 27.98 6.17 -7.27
N VAL A 501 27.64 4.92 -6.96
CA VAL A 501 27.99 4.25 -5.70
C VAL A 501 28.55 2.87 -6.00
N GLY A 502 29.61 2.48 -5.28
CA GLY A 502 30.14 1.11 -5.32
C GLY A 502 30.88 0.72 -6.60
N ARG A 503 31.41 1.69 -7.36
CA ARG A 503 32.19 1.41 -8.57
C ARG A 503 33.65 1.06 -8.26
N ASP A 504 34.18 0.07 -8.99
CA ASP A 504 35.58 -0.38 -8.87
C ASP A 504 36.61 0.67 -9.31
N ASP A 505 36.22 1.59 -10.19
CA ASP A 505 37.06 2.70 -10.66
C ASP A 505 36.97 3.94 -9.76
N PHE A 506 36.28 3.84 -8.61
CA PHE A 506 36.11 4.90 -7.62
C PHE A 506 35.37 6.16 -8.13
N LEU A 507 34.81 6.13 -9.35
CA LEU A 507 34.00 7.25 -9.88
C LEU A 507 32.75 7.42 -9.01
N HIS A 508 32.48 8.64 -8.57
CA HIS A 508 31.30 8.93 -7.75
C HIS A 508 30.43 10.07 -8.28
N VAL A 509 31.02 11.00 -9.02
CA VAL A 509 30.28 12.08 -9.69
C VAL A 509 30.81 12.27 -11.09
N ARG A 510 29.89 12.36 -12.05
CA ARG A 510 30.15 12.90 -13.38
C ARG A 510 29.23 14.07 -13.64
N HIS A 511 29.79 15.19 -14.07
CA HIS A 511 29.07 16.40 -14.39
C HIS A 511 29.36 16.78 -15.85
N ILE A 512 28.31 17.08 -16.60
CA ILE A 512 28.34 17.40 -18.02
C ILE A 512 27.69 18.77 -18.20
N GLU A 513 28.36 19.65 -18.94
CA GLU A 513 27.79 20.93 -19.39
C GLU A 513 27.56 20.88 -20.90
N PHE A 514 26.38 21.30 -21.33
CA PHE A 514 25.94 21.36 -22.71
C PHE A 514 25.88 22.80 -23.21
N HIS A 515 26.08 22.97 -24.52
CA HIS A 515 25.83 24.24 -25.17
C HIS A 515 24.33 24.55 -25.32
N LYS A 516 24.01 25.84 -25.36
CA LYS A 516 22.70 26.33 -25.78
C LYS A 516 22.43 25.87 -27.22
N ARG A 517 21.25 25.26 -27.46
CA ARG A 517 20.84 24.89 -28.83
C ARG A 517 20.86 26.12 -29.74
N GLY A 518 21.65 26.09 -30.80
CA GLY A 518 21.54 27.08 -31.88
C GLY A 518 20.21 26.91 -32.61
N LYS A 519 19.59 28.02 -33.03
CA LYS A 519 18.40 27.99 -33.92
C LYS A 519 18.77 27.21 -35.18
N LYS A 520 18.05 26.10 -35.47
CA LYS A 520 18.28 25.27 -36.66
C LYS A 520 18.11 26.11 -37.92
N ILE A 521 19.19 26.32 -38.68
CA ILE A 521 19.11 26.69 -40.09
C ILE A 521 18.99 25.37 -40.86
N HIS A 522 17.84 25.14 -41.48
CA HIS A 522 17.64 23.99 -42.36
C HIS A 522 18.46 24.17 -43.63
N LEU A 523 19.61 23.51 -43.72
CA LEU A 523 20.29 23.29 -45.00
C LEU A 523 20.03 21.83 -45.43
N ALA A 524 19.27 21.67 -46.50
CA ALA A 524 18.87 20.37 -47.03
C ALA A 524 20.08 19.60 -47.56
N GLY A 525 20.25 18.33 -47.15
CA GLY A 525 21.07 17.39 -47.92
C GLY A 525 22.01 16.44 -47.17
N THR A 526 22.03 16.39 -45.83
CA THR A 526 22.88 15.40 -45.12
C THR A 526 22.07 14.63 -44.08
N ARG A 527 22.15 13.30 -44.18
CA ARG A 527 21.41 12.31 -43.38
C ARG A 527 21.68 12.48 -41.87
N THR A 528 20.61 12.65 -41.12
CA THR A 528 20.36 12.14 -39.75
C THR A 528 21.56 12.03 -38.80
N GLU A 529 22.09 13.17 -38.32
CA GLU A 529 22.73 13.18 -37.00
C GLU A 529 21.68 13.53 -35.94
N ILE A 530 21.53 12.59 -35.02
CA ILE A 530 20.52 12.50 -33.95
C ILE A 530 20.61 13.74 -33.04
N ASN A 531 19.46 14.16 -32.49
CA ASN A 531 19.21 15.31 -31.61
C ASN A 531 20.08 15.35 -30.31
N SER A 532 21.41 15.25 -30.39
CA SER A 532 22.34 15.32 -29.25
C SER A 532 22.85 16.75 -29.08
N GLN A 533 22.86 17.24 -27.83
CA GLN A 533 23.39 18.57 -27.55
C GLN A 533 24.92 18.58 -27.65
N PRO A 534 25.53 19.64 -28.23
CA PRO A 534 26.98 19.73 -28.24
C PRO A 534 27.49 19.87 -26.81
N ILE A 535 28.41 18.97 -26.43
CA ILE A 535 28.99 18.90 -25.08
C ILE A 535 30.08 19.97 -24.96
N ALA A 536 29.97 20.86 -23.98
CA ALA A 536 30.95 21.91 -23.68
C ALA A 536 32.06 21.36 -22.76
N GLN A 537 31.66 20.69 -21.68
CA GLN A 537 32.57 20.22 -20.64
C GLN A 537 32.12 18.87 -20.07
N ILE A 538 33.08 18.01 -19.73
CA ILE A 538 32.84 16.78 -18.94
C ILE A 538 33.79 16.81 -17.74
N LYS A 539 33.25 16.79 -16.52
CA LYS A 539 33.99 16.69 -15.26
C LYS A 539 33.68 15.36 -14.58
N GLU A 540 34.70 14.61 -14.20
CA GLU A 540 34.60 13.39 -13.39
C GLU A 540 35.36 13.55 -12.08
N CYS A 541 34.76 13.06 -11.00
CA CYS A 541 35.34 13.08 -9.65
C CYS A 541 35.43 11.67 -9.10
N PHE A 542 36.56 11.34 -8.50
CA PHE A 542 36.90 10.01 -8.00
C PHE A 542 37.12 10.03 -6.48
N HIS A 543 36.75 8.93 -5.81
CA HIS A 543 37.15 8.69 -4.44
C HIS A 543 38.62 8.27 -4.38
N ARG A 544 39.23 8.47 -3.19
CA ARG A 544 40.64 8.14 -2.96
C ARG A 544 40.87 6.63 -3.06
N ASN A 545 41.79 6.21 -3.93
CA ASN A 545 42.30 4.84 -3.96
C ASN A 545 43.57 4.72 -3.10
N LEU A 546 43.48 3.99 -1.99
CA LEU A 546 44.60 3.81 -1.05
C LEU A 546 45.76 2.98 -1.61
N GLU A 547 45.57 2.23 -2.70
CA GLU A 547 46.62 1.43 -3.35
C GLU A 547 47.62 2.28 -4.14
N LYS A 548 47.22 3.48 -4.55
CA LYS A 548 48.06 4.43 -5.30
C LYS A 548 48.55 5.57 -4.40
N PRO A 549 49.76 6.12 -4.62
CA PRO A 549 50.17 7.32 -3.93
C PRO A 549 49.31 8.52 -4.38
N ALA A 550 49.03 9.47 -3.47
CA ALA A 550 48.04 10.53 -3.70
C ALA A 550 48.36 11.45 -4.89
N ASP A 551 49.65 11.64 -5.16
CA ASP A 551 50.19 12.43 -6.27
C ASP A 551 50.10 11.76 -7.65
N GLU A 552 49.76 10.46 -7.69
CA GLU A 552 49.51 9.71 -8.92
C GLU A 552 48.04 9.27 -9.06
N ASP A 553 47.24 9.46 -8.00
CA ASP A 553 45.81 9.14 -7.97
C ASP A 553 44.96 10.35 -8.35
N VAL A 554 44.21 10.23 -9.46
CA VAL A 554 43.44 11.34 -10.02
C VAL A 554 42.16 11.54 -9.21
N ALA A 555 42.01 12.71 -8.60
CA ALA A 555 40.82 13.09 -7.85
C ALA A 555 39.74 13.70 -8.76
N GLU A 556 40.15 14.57 -9.69
CA GLU A 556 39.26 15.21 -10.64
C GLU A 556 39.86 15.21 -12.04
N ARG A 557 39.02 14.94 -13.04
CA ARG A 557 39.37 14.95 -14.46
C ARG A 557 38.35 15.81 -15.21
N ILE A 558 38.80 16.88 -15.84
CA ILE A 558 37.94 17.83 -16.58
C ILE A 558 38.38 17.89 -18.03
N PHE A 559 37.46 17.61 -18.94
CA PHE A 559 37.63 17.76 -20.38
C PHE A 559 36.87 19.00 -20.84
N LEU A 560 37.60 20.06 -21.20
CA LEU A 560 37.08 21.27 -21.82
C LEU A 560 37.08 21.07 -23.33
N ILE A 561 35.95 20.60 -23.87
CA ILE A 561 35.86 20.15 -25.26
C ILE A 561 35.96 21.33 -26.23
N THR A 562 35.42 22.50 -25.86
CA THR A 562 35.51 23.73 -26.65
C THR A 562 36.91 24.30 -26.75
N GLU A 563 37.68 24.19 -25.68
CA GLU A 563 39.01 24.75 -25.56
C GLU A 563 40.10 23.73 -25.94
N ASN A 564 39.72 22.49 -26.27
CA ASN A 564 40.65 21.39 -26.53
C ASN A 564 41.65 21.16 -25.38
N MET A 565 41.20 21.39 -24.15
CA MET A 565 42.02 21.31 -22.94
C MET A 565 41.57 20.18 -22.00
N ILE A 566 42.52 19.57 -21.30
CA ILE A 566 42.26 18.56 -20.28
C ILE A 566 42.96 18.96 -18.99
N HIS A 567 42.20 19.08 -17.90
CA HIS A 567 42.72 19.34 -16.56
C HIS A 567 42.63 18.07 -15.70
N LEU A 568 43.75 17.73 -15.06
CA LEU A 568 43.82 16.68 -14.05
C LEU A 568 44.21 17.29 -12.71
N THR A 569 43.40 17.05 -11.68
CA THR A 569 43.73 17.33 -10.28
C THR A 569 43.92 16.01 -9.56
N TYR A 570 45.04 15.84 -8.87
CA TYR A 570 45.36 14.64 -8.10
C TYR A 570 44.91 14.77 -6.64
N HIS A 571 44.81 13.66 -5.91
CA HIS A 571 44.48 13.71 -4.48
C HIS A 571 45.57 14.44 -3.68
N LEU A 572 45.15 15.14 -2.62
CA LEU A 572 46.07 15.87 -1.76
C LEU A 572 46.98 14.88 -1.02
N LYS A 573 48.29 15.05 -1.15
CA LYS A 573 49.28 14.26 -0.44
C LYS A 573 49.38 14.73 1.02
N ASP A 574 49.55 13.78 1.93
CA ASP A 574 49.72 14.07 3.36
C ASP A 574 50.87 15.09 3.56
N LYS A 575 50.58 16.13 4.36
CA LYS A 575 51.48 17.26 4.69
C LYS A 575 51.69 18.32 3.59
N TYR A 576 50.93 18.27 2.49
CA TYR A 576 50.89 19.33 1.48
C TYR A 576 49.62 20.19 1.63
N ILE A 577 49.71 21.46 1.24
CA ILE A 577 48.58 22.41 1.32
C ILE A 577 47.78 22.41 0.00
N THR A 578 48.43 22.12 -1.13
CA THR A 578 47.83 22.19 -2.47
C THR A 578 48.00 20.86 -3.22
N ALA A 579 46.96 20.44 -3.93
CA ALA A 579 46.99 19.28 -4.81
C ALA A 579 47.82 19.52 -6.07
N SER A 580 48.45 18.46 -6.59
CA SER A 580 49.14 18.48 -7.88
C SER A 580 48.12 18.63 -9.02
N LYS A 581 48.45 19.45 -10.02
CA LYS A 581 47.62 19.68 -11.22
C LYS A 581 48.44 19.48 -12.50
N LYS A 582 47.80 18.94 -13.54
CA LYS A 582 48.40 18.81 -14.88
C LYS A 582 47.39 19.23 -15.94
N ASP A 583 47.84 20.07 -16.86
CA ASP A 583 47.02 20.60 -17.95
C ASP A 583 47.60 20.12 -19.28
N PHE A 584 46.73 19.64 -20.16
CA PHE A 584 47.10 19.21 -21.52
C PHE A 584 46.32 20.00 -22.55
N TYR A 585 46.98 20.37 -23.65
CA TYR A 585 46.40 21.04 -24.81
C TYR A 585 46.43 20.09 -26.00
N LYS A 586 45.32 19.98 -26.73
CA LYS A 586 45.24 19.18 -27.97
C LYS A 586 45.41 20.08 -29.19
N GLU A 587 46.31 19.71 -30.09
CA GLU A 587 46.51 20.39 -31.37
C GLU A 587 45.34 20.12 -32.33
N THR A 588 44.90 21.15 -33.05
CA THR A 588 43.81 21.09 -34.04
C THR A 588 44.28 20.38 -35.32
N GLU A 589 43.45 19.51 -35.90
CA GLU A 589 43.82 18.69 -37.08
C GLU A 589 44.14 19.49 -38.36
N SER A 590 43.95 20.82 -38.37
CA SER A 590 44.30 21.72 -39.48
C SER A 590 45.80 21.89 -39.72
N ASP A 591 46.67 21.52 -38.76
CA ASP A 591 48.12 21.75 -38.86
C ASP A 591 48.92 20.54 -39.38
N ARG A 592 48.27 19.47 -39.85
CA ARG A 592 48.95 18.27 -40.41
C ARG A 592 49.41 18.40 -41.86
N LYS A 593 49.83 19.60 -42.31
CA LYS A 593 50.64 19.74 -43.52
C LYS A 593 52.08 20.03 -43.13
N GLY A 594 52.83 18.94 -43.02
CA GLY A 594 54.29 18.85 -43.02
C GLY A 594 55.04 20.07 -42.52
N ASN A 595 55.42 20.07 -41.24
CA ASN A 595 56.74 20.45 -40.77
C ASN A 595 56.90 20.12 -39.28
N GLU A 596 58.16 20.06 -38.88
CA GLU A 596 58.70 19.63 -37.59
C GLU A 596 57.90 20.07 -36.36
N ILE A 597 57.83 19.15 -35.39
CA ILE A 597 57.28 19.35 -34.05
C ILE A 597 58.07 20.49 -33.36
N PHE A 598 57.55 21.72 -33.42
CA PHE A 598 58.03 22.84 -32.61
C PHE A 598 57.16 22.97 -31.36
N MET A 599 57.53 22.23 -30.31
CA MET A 599 57.01 22.45 -28.96
C MET A 599 57.66 23.71 -28.37
N THR A 600 56.86 24.71 -28.00
CA THR A 600 57.37 25.95 -27.39
C THR A 600 57.99 25.65 -26.00
N PRO A 601 59.29 25.92 -25.78
CA PRO A 601 59.96 25.60 -24.51
C PRO A 601 59.71 26.70 -23.46
N GLY A 602 58.93 26.40 -22.43
CA GLY A 602 58.58 27.40 -21.43
C GLY A 602 58.17 26.90 -20.04
N MET A 603 58.67 25.75 -19.56
CA MET A 603 58.90 25.44 -18.13
C MET A 603 59.28 23.96 -17.94
N TRP A 604 60.49 23.77 -17.39
CA TRP A 604 60.96 22.64 -16.56
C TRP A 604 62.27 21.95 -17.02
N SER A 605 63.11 21.71 -16.01
CA SER A 605 64.52 21.31 -16.05
C SER A 605 64.74 19.82 -16.34
N SER A 606 65.89 19.58 -16.96
CA SER A 606 66.65 18.36 -17.26
C SER A 606 66.23 17.02 -16.62
N GLU A 607 65.69 16.11 -17.46
CA GLU A 607 65.81 14.63 -17.48
C GLU A 607 64.88 14.12 -18.60
N LYS A 608 65.26 14.35 -19.86
CA LYS A 608 64.27 14.73 -20.89
C LYS A 608 63.59 13.62 -21.71
N ASP A 609 64.11 12.40 -21.83
CA ASP A 609 63.51 11.49 -22.85
C ASP A 609 62.44 10.52 -22.32
N LYS A 610 62.60 9.98 -21.10
CA LYS A 610 61.65 8.98 -20.53
C LYS A 610 60.34 9.61 -20.03
N LYS A 611 60.41 10.84 -19.49
CA LYS A 611 59.26 11.58 -18.93
C LYS A 611 58.35 12.15 -20.03
N GLN A 612 58.90 12.58 -21.15
CA GLN A 612 58.12 13.07 -22.30
C GLN A 612 57.32 11.96 -22.98
N LEU A 613 57.91 10.77 -23.18
CA LEU A 613 57.20 9.63 -23.75
C LEU A 613 56.03 9.19 -22.86
N HIS A 614 56.20 9.21 -21.54
CA HIS A 614 55.14 8.87 -20.59
C HIS A 614 53.99 9.88 -20.61
N LEU A 615 54.28 11.19 -20.67
CA LEU A 615 53.27 12.24 -20.78
C LEU A 615 52.51 12.17 -22.11
N TYR A 616 53.21 11.87 -23.20
CA TYR A 616 52.57 11.68 -24.52
C TYR A 616 51.66 10.45 -24.54
N LYS A 617 52.10 9.32 -23.96
CA LYS A 617 51.25 8.13 -23.78
C LYS A 617 50.01 8.43 -22.95
N LEU A 618 50.16 9.16 -21.83
CA LEU A 618 49.04 9.60 -21.00
C LEU A 618 48.07 10.50 -21.78
N LEU A 619 48.56 11.44 -22.59
CA LEU A 619 47.71 12.28 -23.44
C LEU A 619 46.96 11.45 -24.50
N GLN A 620 47.59 10.45 -25.10
CA GLN A 620 46.93 9.52 -26.01
C GLN A 620 45.82 8.72 -25.31
N GLU A 621 46.07 8.24 -24.09
CA GLU A 621 45.08 7.56 -23.26
C GLU A 621 43.91 8.48 -22.92
N LEU A 622 44.16 9.70 -22.43
CA LEU A 622 43.13 10.69 -22.13
C LEU A 622 42.31 11.08 -23.37
N THR A 623 42.92 11.10 -24.55
CA THR A 623 42.21 11.39 -25.80
C THR A 623 41.30 10.23 -26.21
N LYS A 624 41.70 8.98 -25.97
CA LYS A 624 40.83 7.81 -26.16
C LYS A 624 39.69 7.82 -25.14
N GLU A 625 40.00 8.13 -23.89
CA GLU A 625 39.03 8.26 -22.81
C GLU A 625 37.99 9.33 -23.09
N GLU A 626 38.39 10.52 -23.56
CA GLU A 626 37.43 11.56 -23.95
C GLU A 626 36.46 11.08 -25.04
N LYS A 627 36.96 10.39 -26.07
CA LYS A 627 36.10 9.84 -27.13
C LYS A 627 35.08 8.84 -26.56
N ARG A 628 35.52 7.99 -25.64
CA ARG A 628 34.65 7.04 -24.93
C ARG A 628 33.60 7.76 -24.08
N LEU A 629 34.00 8.80 -23.35
CA LEU A 629 33.09 9.59 -22.51
C LEU A 629 32.04 10.33 -23.34
N LYS A 630 32.43 10.93 -24.48
CA LYS A 630 31.46 11.55 -25.40
C LYS A 630 30.38 10.55 -25.83
N GLN A 631 30.76 9.31 -26.16
CA GLN A 631 29.81 8.25 -26.50
C GLN A 631 28.92 7.86 -25.31
N GLN A 632 29.49 7.75 -24.10
CA GLN A 632 28.71 7.44 -22.89
C GLN A 632 27.71 8.54 -22.53
N VAL A 633 28.08 9.82 -22.71
CA VAL A 633 27.17 10.95 -22.49
C VAL A 633 26.02 10.90 -23.48
N GLN A 634 26.28 10.63 -24.76
CA GLN A 634 25.23 10.46 -25.77
C GLN A 634 24.29 9.29 -25.45
N GLN A 635 24.85 8.16 -24.96
CA GLN A 635 24.04 7.03 -24.49
C GLN A 635 23.19 7.40 -23.28
N SER A 636 23.72 8.22 -22.36
CA SER A 636 23.01 8.70 -21.18
C SER A 636 21.88 9.67 -21.54
N GLU A 637 22.09 10.58 -22.51
CA GLU A 637 21.03 11.44 -23.06
C GLU A 637 19.92 10.60 -23.73
N ALA A 638 20.31 9.59 -24.52
CA ALA A 638 19.36 8.68 -25.16
C ALA A 638 18.60 7.84 -24.14
N GLU A 639 19.24 7.39 -23.06
CA GLU A 639 18.61 6.68 -21.95
C GLU A 639 17.57 7.57 -21.27
N VAL A 640 17.87 8.84 -21.00
CA VAL A 640 16.87 9.79 -20.43
C VAL A 640 15.65 9.92 -21.34
N LEU A 641 15.84 10.10 -22.65
CA LEU A 641 14.72 10.19 -23.59
C LEU A 641 13.90 8.88 -23.62
N ASN A 642 14.56 7.73 -23.51
CA ASN A 642 13.89 6.44 -23.44
C ASN A 642 13.08 6.29 -22.14
N ILE A 643 13.65 6.68 -20.99
CA ILE A 643 12.96 6.69 -19.69
C ILE A 643 11.69 7.53 -19.80
N LEU A 644 11.80 8.78 -20.26
CA LEU A 644 10.65 9.68 -20.39
C LEU A 644 9.55 9.10 -21.29
N LYS A 645 9.94 8.50 -22.42
CA LYS A 645 9.00 7.85 -23.34
C LYS A 645 8.33 6.62 -22.72
N ILE A 646 9.06 5.81 -21.96
CA ILE A 646 8.50 4.64 -21.28
C ILE A 646 7.49 5.09 -20.23
N CYS A 647 7.86 6.05 -19.37
CA CYS A 647 6.96 6.60 -18.36
C CYS A 647 5.69 7.22 -18.98
N GLU A 648 5.81 7.96 -20.08
CA GLU A 648 4.66 8.53 -20.81
C GLU A 648 3.72 7.42 -21.35
N ASN A 649 4.28 6.32 -21.87
CA ASN A 649 3.48 5.19 -22.32
C ASN A 649 2.82 4.43 -21.16
N GLU A 650 3.54 4.25 -20.04
CA GLU A 650 3.03 3.60 -18.83
C GLU A 650 1.86 4.39 -18.23
N ASP A 651 1.96 5.72 -18.20
CA ASP A 651 0.87 6.58 -17.74
C ASP A 651 -0.32 6.60 -18.70
N SER A 652 -0.07 6.52 -20.01
CA SER A 652 -1.13 6.47 -21.03
C SER A 652 -1.87 5.13 -21.06
N ALA A 653 -1.19 4.03 -20.71
CA ALA A 653 -1.69 2.66 -20.83
C ALA A 653 -1.38 1.81 -19.59
N VAL A 654 -1.95 2.21 -18.45
CA VAL A 654 -1.76 1.52 -17.16
C VAL A 654 -2.30 0.08 -17.21
N LYS A 655 -1.48 -0.87 -16.75
CA LYS A 655 -1.85 -2.28 -16.60
C LYS A 655 -1.76 -2.72 -15.15
N LEU A 656 -2.76 -3.49 -14.72
CA LEU A 656 -2.84 -3.99 -13.35
C LEU A 656 -2.55 -5.49 -13.28
N SER A 657 -1.63 -5.86 -12.38
CA SER A 657 -1.34 -7.24 -12.00
C SER A 657 -2.45 -7.79 -11.09
N VAL A 658 -3.02 -8.95 -11.43
CA VAL A 658 -4.00 -9.61 -10.56
C VAL A 658 -3.26 -10.44 -9.52
N SER A 659 -3.56 -10.20 -8.24
CA SER A 659 -2.99 -10.98 -7.13
C SER A 659 -3.40 -12.44 -7.26
N ILE A 660 -2.47 -13.35 -6.94
CA ILE A 660 -2.69 -14.82 -6.96
C ILE A 660 -3.83 -15.22 -6.00
N TYR A 661 -4.05 -14.43 -4.95
CA TYR A 661 -5.07 -14.67 -3.94
C TYR A 661 -6.48 -14.22 -4.34
N ASN A 662 -6.62 -13.43 -5.42
CA ASN A 662 -7.93 -12.98 -5.90
C ASN A 662 -8.55 -14.07 -6.77
N THR A 663 -9.41 -14.90 -6.17
CA THR A 663 -9.89 -16.14 -6.79
C THR A 663 -10.83 -15.85 -7.95
N GLU A 664 -11.74 -14.88 -7.82
CA GLU A 664 -12.71 -14.52 -8.85
C GLU A 664 -12.07 -13.92 -10.10
N ARG A 665 -11.12 -12.99 -9.93
CA ARG A 665 -10.46 -12.36 -11.08
C ARG A 665 -9.49 -13.31 -11.77
N ASN A 666 -8.85 -14.18 -11.00
CA ASN A 666 -8.03 -15.24 -11.57
C ASN A 666 -8.90 -16.27 -12.30
N GLU A 667 -10.11 -16.55 -11.82
CA GLU A 667 -11.07 -17.40 -12.52
C GLU A 667 -11.55 -16.75 -13.81
N LYS A 668 -11.94 -15.46 -13.80
CA LYS A 668 -12.27 -14.71 -15.03
C LYS A 668 -11.10 -14.63 -16.02
N ARG A 669 -9.87 -14.36 -15.56
CA ARG A 669 -8.68 -14.40 -16.43
C ARG A 669 -8.43 -15.82 -16.96
N ARG A 670 -8.68 -16.84 -16.15
CA ARG A 670 -8.54 -18.23 -16.56
C ARG A 670 -9.59 -18.61 -17.59
N GLU A 671 -10.84 -18.19 -17.44
CA GLU A 671 -11.89 -18.35 -18.45
C GLU A 671 -11.52 -17.63 -19.75
N GLN A 672 -10.98 -16.41 -19.68
CA GLN A 672 -10.47 -15.68 -20.85
C GLN A 672 -9.30 -16.43 -21.51
N HIS A 673 -8.34 -16.93 -20.74
CA HIS A 673 -7.25 -17.74 -21.25
C HIS A 673 -7.74 -19.06 -21.85
N GLU A 674 -8.69 -19.74 -21.21
CA GLU A 674 -9.30 -20.98 -21.68
C GLU A 674 -10.13 -20.72 -22.96
N ALA A 675 -10.74 -19.54 -23.11
CA ALA A 675 -11.42 -19.12 -24.35
C ALA A 675 -10.44 -18.83 -25.49
N VAL A 676 -9.32 -18.14 -25.22
CA VAL A 676 -8.24 -17.94 -26.22
C VAL A 676 -7.57 -19.27 -26.57
N GLU A 677 -7.45 -20.20 -25.62
CA GLU A 677 -6.97 -21.57 -25.90
C GLU A 677 -7.95 -22.38 -26.74
N GLN A 678 -9.26 -22.13 -26.65
CA GLN A 678 -10.26 -22.75 -27.53
C GLN A 678 -10.14 -22.26 -28.99
N ASP A 679 -9.62 -21.05 -29.22
CA ASP A 679 -9.35 -20.51 -30.56
C ASP A 679 -8.07 -21.06 -31.20
N LEU A 680 -7.21 -21.75 -30.43
CA LEU A 680 -6.00 -22.39 -30.95
C LEU A 680 -6.33 -23.76 -31.56
N ASP A 681 -5.94 -23.98 -32.81
CA ASP A 681 -6.17 -25.26 -33.49
C ASP A 681 -5.36 -26.40 -32.86
N TYR A 682 -6.01 -27.14 -31.97
CA TYR A 682 -5.46 -28.26 -31.22
C TYR A 682 -4.99 -29.43 -32.10
N LEU A 683 -5.41 -29.51 -33.37
CA LEU A 683 -4.97 -30.54 -34.33
C LEU A 683 -3.79 -30.09 -35.21
N ALA A 684 -3.51 -28.79 -35.31
CA ALA A 684 -2.50 -28.25 -36.24
C ALA A 684 -1.12 -28.92 -36.14
N PRO A 685 -0.53 -29.16 -34.95
CA PRO A 685 0.79 -29.79 -34.83
C PRO A 685 0.82 -31.24 -35.36
N PHE A 686 -0.30 -31.95 -35.25
CA PHE A 686 -0.43 -33.35 -35.70
C PHE A 686 -0.72 -33.42 -37.20
N LEU A 687 -1.52 -32.50 -37.73
CA LEU A 687 -1.82 -32.40 -39.16
C LEU A 687 -0.58 -32.03 -40.00
N ILE A 688 0.30 -31.18 -39.47
CA ILE A 688 1.59 -30.83 -40.11
C ILE A 688 2.50 -32.06 -40.22
N ARG A 689 2.58 -32.88 -39.16
CA ARG A 689 3.41 -34.11 -39.14
C ARG A 689 2.92 -35.17 -40.13
N VAL A 690 1.63 -35.22 -40.39
CA VAL A 690 1.01 -36.17 -41.33
C VAL A 690 1.02 -35.64 -42.78
N GLY A 691 1.43 -34.39 -43.01
CA GLY A 691 1.55 -33.80 -44.34
C GLY A 691 0.20 -33.47 -44.98
N TYR A 692 -0.73 -32.93 -44.19
CA TYR A 692 -2.09 -32.61 -44.62
C TYR A 692 -2.13 -31.61 -45.80
N ARG A 693 -2.88 -31.95 -46.85
CA ARG A 693 -3.06 -31.08 -48.03
C ARG A 693 -4.51 -30.75 -48.42
N GLU A 694 -5.53 -31.43 -47.87
CA GLU A 694 -6.98 -31.07 -47.92
C GLU A 694 -7.93 -32.23 -47.56
N LYS A 695 -7.50 -33.51 -47.66
CA LYS A 695 -8.29 -34.68 -47.22
C LYS A 695 -7.43 -35.69 -46.48
N LEU A 696 -7.91 -36.16 -45.32
CA LEU A 696 -7.28 -37.25 -44.57
C LEU A 696 -7.79 -38.60 -45.11
N THR A 697 -6.95 -39.63 -45.03
CA THR A 697 -7.41 -41.02 -45.17
C THR A 697 -7.84 -41.57 -43.81
N LYS A 698 -8.70 -42.61 -43.78
CA LYS A 698 -9.14 -43.24 -42.51
C LYS A 698 -7.96 -43.67 -41.62
N ALA A 699 -6.89 -44.19 -42.21
CA ALA A 699 -5.68 -44.59 -41.48
C ALA A 699 -4.92 -43.38 -40.88
N GLN A 700 -4.86 -42.26 -41.60
CA GLN A 700 -4.25 -41.02 -41.13
C GLN A 700 -5.09 -40.36 -40.03
N ALA A 701 -6.43 -40.36 -40.16
CA ALA A 701 -7.34 -39.83 -39.15
C ALA A 701 -7.24 -40.59 -37.82
N LEU A 702 -7.22 -41.93 -37.86
CA LEU A 702 -7.01 -42.77 -36.67
C LEU A 702 -5.63 -42.51 -36.04
N ARG A 703 -4.59 -42.37 -36.86
CA ARG A 703 -3.24 -42.06 -36.39
C ARG A 703 -3.18 -40.69 -35.70
N VAL A 704 -3.80 -39.65 -36.27
CA VAL A 704 -3.86 -38.31 -35.67
C VAL A 704 -4.62 -38.34 -34.35
N ARG A 705 -5.74 -39.07 -34.27
CA ARG A 705 -6.50 -39.27 -33.03
C ARG A 705 -5.63 -39.93 -31.95
N ASP A 706 -5.00 -41.05 -32.29
CA ASP A 706 -4.22 -41.84 -31.33
C ASP A 706 -2.96 -41.07 -30.87
N GLU A 707 -2.29 -40.35 -31.77
CA GLU A 707 -1.16 -39.48 -31.42
C GLU A 707 -1.60 -38.32 -30.52
N CYS A 708 -2.77 -37.71 -30.78
CA CYS A 708 -3.32 -36.61 -29.97
C CYS A 708 -3.70 -37.07 -28.55
N LEU A 709 -4.40 -38.21 -28.43
CA LEU A 709 -4.79 -38.80 -27.14
C LEU A 709 -3.55 -39.27 -26.35
N THR A 710 -2.55 -39.83 -27.04
CA THR A 710 -1.30 -40.26 -26.41
C THR A 710 -0.49 -39.07 -25.90
N ASP A 711 -0.42 -37.98 -26.67
CA ASP A 711 0.25 -36.75 -26.24
C ASP A 711 -0.43 -36.12 -25.02
N LEU A 712 -1.76 -36.03 -25.00
CA LEU A 712 -2.50 -35.57 -23.81
C LEU A 712 -2.22 -36.46 -22.60
N LYS A 713 -2.22 -37.78 -22.77
CA LYS A 713 -1.91 -38.73 -21.71
C LYS A 713 -0.50 -38.51 -21.15
N HIS A 714 0.50 -38.32 -22.01
CA HIS A 714 1.87 -38.01 -21.58
C HIS A 714 1.93 -36.69 -20.80
N ARG A 715 1.29 -35.61 -21.30
CA ARG A 715 1.27 -34.32 -20.60
C ARG A 715 0.62 -34.40 -19.21
N LEU A 716 -0.49 -35.13 -19.09
CA LEU A 716 -1.17 -35.33 -17.80
C LEU A 716 -0.29 -36.14 -16.83
N LEU A 717 0.40 -37.17 -17.31
CA LEU A 717 1.35 -37.95 -16.52
C LEU A 717 2.57 -37.13 -16.10
N ASP A 718 3.17 -36.37 -17.01
CA ASP A 718 4.33 -35.52 -16.72
C ASP A 718 3.98 -34.45 -15.70
N LYS A 719 2.79 -33.83 -15.82
CA LYS A 719 2.30 -32.87 -14.83
C LYS A 719 2.15 -33.51 -13.45
N ALA A 720 1.56 -34.70 -13.37
CA ALA A 720 1.43 -35.43 -12.11
C ALA A 720 2.80 -35.79 -11.53
N ASN A 721 3.74 -36.23 -12.36
CA ASN A 721 5.11 -36.58 -11.97
C ASN A 721 5.89 -35.37 -11.45
N ILE A 722 5.75 -34.20 -12.07
CA ILE A 722 6.37 -32.95 -11.59
C ILE A 722 5.82 -32.56 -10.21
N ILE A 723 4.50 -32.67 -10.00
CA ILE A 723 3.87 -32.38 -8.72
C ILE A 723 4.34 -33.36 -7.65
N GLN A 724 4.38 -34.65 -7.98
CA GLN A 724 4.85 -35.72 -7.10
C GLN A 724 6.32 -35.53 -6.72
N ALA A 725 7.20 -35.22 -7.67
CA ALA A 725 8.62 -34.99 -7.42
C ALA A 725 8.85 -33.79 -6.47
N ARG A 726 8.10 -32.70 -6.65
CA ARG A 726 8.14 -31.54 -5.74
C ARG A 726 7.62 -31.88 -4.34
N PHE A 727 6.55 -32.66 -4.25
CA PHE A 727 6.02 -33.15 -2.98
C PHE A 727 7.06 -33.98 -2.22
N GLU A 728 7.69 -34.96 -2.89
CA GLU A 728 8.73 -35.81 -2.30
C GLU A 728 9.97 -35.02 -1.88
N GLN A 729 10.37 -34.02 -2.67
CA GLN A 729 11.50 -33.15 -2.33
C GLN A 729 11.23 -32.36 -1.04
N LEU A 730 10.03 -31.79 -0.89
CA LEU A 730 9.64 -31.06 0.31
C LEU A 730 9.46 -31.99 1.52
N GLN A 731 8.92 -33.19 1.32
CA GLN A 731 8.78 -34.19 2.38
C GLN A 731 10.14 -34.65 2.91
N LYS A 732 11.12 -34.88 2.02
CA LYS A 732 12.50 -35.21 2.40
C LYS A 732 13.17 -34.09 3.21
N LYS A 733 12.95 -32.82 2.82
CA LYS A 733 13.45 -31.67 3.58
C LYS A 733 12.84 -31.60 4.98
N ASN A 734 11.53 -31.84 5.10
CA ASN A 734 10.84 -31.85 6.40
C ASN A 734 11.35 -32.98 7.32
N GLN A 735 11.52 -34.20 6.77
CA GLN A 735 12.08 -35.33 7.54
C GLN A 735 13.54 -35.13 7.92
N TRP A 736 14.35 -34.53 7.05
CA TRP A 736 15.74 -34.18 7.36
C TRP A 736 15.82 -33.22 8.54
N PHE A 737 14.92 -32.24 8.58
CA PHE A 737 14.85 -31.29 9.68
C PHE A 737 14.44 -31.95 11.00
N GLN A 738 13.36 -32.76 10.99
CA GLN A 738 12.92 -33.48 12.19
C GLN A 738 14.03 -34.33 12.83
N LYS A 739 14.92 -34.90 12.01
CA LYS A 739 16.08 -35.67 12.46
C LYS A 739 17.24 -34.81 13.00
N ASN A 740 17.40 -33.59 12.49
CA ASN A 740 18.50 -32.70 12.84
C ASN A 740 18.10 -31.57 13.80
N ARG A 741 16.86 -31.55 14.30
CA ARG A 741 16.33 -30.54 15.23
C ARG A 741 17.27 -30.24 16.41
N ASN A 742 17.84 -31.27 17.02
CA ASN A 742 18.69 -31.12 18.20
C ASN A 742 20.14 -30.66 17.87
N ARG A 743 20.46 -30.40 16.60
CA ARG A 743 21.80 -30.01 16.12
C ARG A 743 21.84 -28.58 15.55
N LEU A 744 20.71 -27.88 15.50
CA LEU A 744 20.59 -26.57 14.88
C LEU A 744 20.77 -25.45 15.91
N SER A 745 21.26 -24.30 15.45
CA SER A 745 21.39 -23.09 16.25
C SER A 745 20.05 -22.35 16.38
N ALA A 746 19.91 -21.47 17.38
CA ALA A 746 18.67 -20.73 17.63
C ALA A 746 18.26 -19.80 16.46
N GLU A 747 19.21 -19.25 15.70
CA GLU A 747 18.93 -18.45 14.50
C GLU A 747 18.38 -19.32 13.35
N GLU A 748 18.90 -20.55 13.20
CA GLU A 748 18.41 -21.50 12.21
C GLU A 748 17.04 -22.10 12.59
N GLU A 749 16.72 -22.16 13.88
CA GLU A 749 15.39 -22.57 14.37
C GLU A 749 14.32 -21.52 14.04
N ASP A 750 14.61 -20.23 14.19
CA ASP A 750 13.66 -19.14 13.90
C ASP A 750 13.41 -18.96 12.39
N ASP A 751 14.49 -19.01 11.61
CA ASP A 751 14.45 -18.99 10.14
C ASP A 751 13.72 -20.23 9.59
N PHE A 752 13.76 -21.34 10.33
CA PHE A 752 12.98 -22.54 10.02
C PHE A 752 11.53 -22.45 10.46
N LEU A 753 11.18 -21.92 11.64
CA LEU A 753 9.78 -21.80 12.07
C LEU A 753 8.97 -20.94 11.09
N THR A 754 9.60 -19.87 10.59
CA THR A 754 9.05 -19.05 9.51
C THR A 754 8.80 -19.88 8.25
N ARG A 755 9.82 -20.63 7.78
CA ARG A 755 9.70 -21.54 6.62
C ARG A 755 8.84 -22.78 6.88
N TYR A 756 8.58 -23.16 8.12
CA TYR A 756 7.84 -24.37 8.49
C TYR A 756 6.34 -24.19 8.24
N SER A 757 5.82 -23.03 8.63
CA SER A 757 4.44 -22.64 8.32
C SER A 757 4.21 -22.59 6.80
N GLU A 758 5.16 -22.02 6.06
CA GLU A 758 5.15 -21.97 4.60
C GLU A 758 5.23 -23.37 3.98
N THR A 759 6.21 -24.19 4.37
CA THR A 759 6.41 -25.53 3.80
C THR A 759 5.25 -26.48 4.11
N THR A 760 4.64 -26.39 5.29
CA THR A 760 3.45 -27.19 5.65
C THR A 760 2.26 -26.81 4.77
N SER A 761 2.02 -25.51 4.55
CA SER A 761 1.01 -25.01 3.62
C SER A 761 1.28 -25.44 2.17
N HIS A 762 2.54 -25.42 1.74
CA HIS A 762 2.95 -25.88 0.41
C HIS A 762 2.72 -27.38 0.21
N ILE A 763 3.03 -28.20 1.22
CA ILE A 763 2.78 -29.64 1.19
C ILE A 763 1.27 -29.90 1.06
N HIS A 764 0.45 -29.25 1.88
CA HIS A 764 -1.02 -29.37 1.82
C HIS A 764 -1.56 -28.96 0.44
N THR A 765 -1.06 -27.85 -0.11
CA THR A 765 -1.43 -27.36 -1.45
C THR A 765 -1.05 -28.35 -2.55
N LEU A 766 0.14 -28.97 -2.48
CA LEU A 766 0.58 -29.97 -3.46
C LEU A 766 -0.27 -31.24 -3.40
N VAL A 767 -0.69 -31.67 -2.20
CA VAL A 767 -1.61 -32.81 -2.03
C VAL A 767 -2.97 -32.52 -2.67
N LEU A 768 -3.54 -31.35 -2.39
CA LEU A 768 -4.81 -30.93 -3.00
C LEU A 768 -4.70 -30.85 -4.53
N ARG A 769 -3.60 -30.30 -5.05
CA ARG A 769 -3.34 -30.24 -6.51
C ARG A 769 -3.21 -31.62 -7.12
N LEU A 770 -2.47 -32.53 -6.49
CA LEU A 770 -2.31 -33.89 -6.98
C LEU A 770 -3.66 -34.64 -7.02
N ASN A 771 -4.48 -34.49 -5.98
CA ASN A 771 -5.81 -35.09 -5.92
C ASN A 771 -6.75 -34.51 -6.99
N ARG A 772 -6.71 -33.19 -7.19
CA ARG A 772 -7.48 -32.51 -8.24
C ARG A 772 -7.06 -32.95 -9.65
N GLU A 773 -5.75 -33.07 -9.92
CA GLU A 773 -5.26 -33.57 -11.21
C GLU A 773 -5.69 -35.02 -11.43
N LYS A 774 -5.64 -35.89 -10.41
CA LYS A 774 -6.15 -37.27 -10.51
C LYS A 774 -7.64 -37.34 -10.84
N GLN A 775 -8.46 -36.47 -10.25
CA GLN A 775 -9.90 -36.40 -10.49
C GLN A 775 -10.23 -35.81 -11.89
N THR A 776 -9.51 -34.78 -12.31
CA THR A 776 -9.79 -34.07 -13.57
C THR A 776 -9.12 -34.70 -14.79
N ALA A 777 -8.07 -35.52 -14.64
CA ALA A 777 -7.36 -36.15 -15.75
C ALA A 777 -8.27 -37.07 -16.58
N SER A 778 -9.11 -37.87 -15.93
CA SER A 778 -10.08 -38.74 -16.61
C SER A 778 -11.13 -37.92 -17.38
N GLN A 779 -11.66 -36.86 -16.76
CA GLN A 779 -12.63 -35.95 -17.38
C GLN A 779 -12.04 -35.24 -18.60
N LYS A 780 -10.80 -34.75 -18.52
CA LYS A 780 -10.10 -34.09 -19.63
C LYS A 780 -9.80 -35.04 -20.79
N TYR A 781 -9.44 -36.29 -20.48
CA TYR A 781 -9.21 -37.31 -21.50
C TYR A 781 -10.50 -37.62 -22.27
N LEU A 782 -11.60 -37.86 -21.56
CA LEU A 782 -12.91 -38.11 -22.17
C LEU A 782 -13.41 -36.91 -22.98
N ALA A 783 -13.23 -35.68 -22.47
CA ALA A 783 -13.62 -34.46 -23.17
C ALA A 783 -12.85 -34.25 -24.48
N LEU A 784 -11.54 -34.57 -24.51
CA LEU A 784 -10.76 -34.50 -25.75
C LEU A 784 -11.17 -35.60 -26.73
N GLU A 785 -11.42 -36.81 -26.24
CA GLU A 785 -11.90 -37.91 -27.07
C GLU A 785 -13.24 -37.54 -27.74
N GLU A 786 -14.18 -36.99 -26.99
CA GLU A 786 -15.46 -36.52 -27.53
C GLU A 786 -15.27 -35.38 -28.55
N LYS A 787 -14.40 -34.40 -28.26
CA LYS A 787 -14.05 -33.33 -29.21
C LYS A 787 -13.46 -33.86 -30.51
N LEU A 788 -12.57 -34.85 -30.45
CA LEU A 788 -11.98 -35.48 -31.63
C LEU A 788 -13.01 -36.25 -32.48
N HIS A 789 -14.03 -36.84 -31.86
CA HIS A 789 -15.14 -37.49 -32.57
C HIS A 789 -16.07 -36.49 -33.24
N GLN A 790 -16.24 -35.29 -32.66
CA GLN A 790 -17.11 -34.23 -33.17
C GLN A 790 -16.41 -33.28 -34.16
N ASP A 791 -15.08 -33.29 -34.26
CA ASP A 791 -14.34 -32.40 -35.17
C ASP A 791 -14.61 -32.74 -36.64
N PRO A 792 -15.04 -31.78 -37.48
CA PRO A 792 -15.41 -32.04 -38.88
C PRO A 792 -14.27 -32.66 -39.72
N ARG A 793 -13.00 -32.45 -39.34
CA ARG A 793 -11.83 -33.00 -40.05
C ARG A 793 -11.61 -34.49 -39.78
N LEU A 794 -12.15 -35.02 -38.67
CA LEU A 794 -11.97 -36.40 -38.24
C LEU A 794 -13.30 -37.19 -38.19
N ALA A 795 -14.42 -36.51 -37.97
CA ALA A 795 -15.76 -37.09 -37.81
C ALA A 795 -16.18 -37.97 -39.00
N GLU A 796 -15.87 -37.56 -40.25
CA GLU A 796 -16.17 -38.36 -41.45
C GLU A 796 -15.51 -39.75 -41.45
N HIS A 797 -14.41 -39.93 -40.70
CA HIS A 797 -13.66 -41.17 -40.64
C HIS A 797 -13.84 -41.94 -39.32
N LEU A 798 -14.29 -41.25 -38.27
CA LEU A 798 -14.49 -41.79 -36.92
C LEU A 798 -15.96 -42.15 -36.61
N ALA A 799 -16.94 -41.64 -37.36
CA ALA A 799 -18.38 -41.90 -37.14
C ALA A 799 -18.86 -43.32 -37.52
N HIS A 800 -17.98 -44.19 -38.04
CA HIS A 800 -18.30 -45.59 -38.41
C HIS A 800 -17.32 -46.59 -37.75
N ALA A 801 -16.91 -46.31 -36.52
CA ALA A 801 -16.10 -47.21 -35.69
C ALA A 801 -16.94 -47.74 -34.52
#